data_AF-V8C9V6-F1
#
_entry.id   AF-V8C9V6-F1
#
_cell.length_a   1.000
_cell.length_b   1.000
_cell.length_c   1.000
_cell.angle_alpha   90.00
_cell.angle_beta   90.00
_cell.angle_gamma   90.00
#
_symmetry.space_group_name_H-M   'P 1'
#
loop_
_entity.id
_entity.type
_entity.pdbx_description
1 polymer ?
#
loop_
_entity_poly.entity_id
_entity_poly.type
_entity_poly.pdbx_seq_one_letter_code
_entity_poly.pdbx_strand_id
1 'polypeptide(L)'
;MLQIFRKKDGAVSVFLTIILVPMIVVSCLFVDACRAKLAEPVVSSAGDLTLNTALTQYDATLNDYYGLMASSQNVDEFLNNANEYFQACITSQGVSASEGKEFADEISGLLTGRSSDITDLLQISETEGSSFTIKPVENGTLENPALMKKEIVEFMKYRAPIDGVSDVLQKFKDSSKDLTDAQKNADLVDKKQKFYEEEGELVKKSKEAYDKLQEYINLNITKESVSEMKSSFESVENDYKNLHIKMVKDLYNTQGLVQYSKSDLYENWQPKENEIQKGQVNSYINNAATSIRDFVNAARHLDNVYGQTPKYQAGTVYDIQYWVACNEILQQNNYYSNYVSKAQSLCKNMAKLKAAMDQLSDEEKEESYTLKNYKNVDTYGDKKRSELYEGLSTQYETLKKNYITNSQSAYNQLAGNLGRISKENIDNITTGSTDQKVRDIANKFNEYYTKYDNAYSLIDSAVGILKAAKSRSEEYQEKYRTWKNAADQCNTTMGEEDRKEIADLNDDVFKRATPEKIQELIDRLNNVKSLLGNLKKAIDEYKYNGTSVRKIDSYSTLKNKSGVNANKISYKKQELEKYTQDSFKFTTSSAIGKTGITDANNPAIDKVNTPDFYNWMKDRFQDYDEEKKNQAEKDKEEEEKKHDDKVKDANQANSDAGNEIKDIADRPSAAYAALLQEGFTDGKVKASKVASIVSGLFSDFSGTVNQTAVDLRDDLYTLDYIMNMFSYDTFEKEGKYHLCGGGVNLSNYESNYNAQSEAWNNEAVTFSENKTLTNKMINSSNNYSYGNEVEYIIYGNSNEKNKKSAYGTIFAIRYALNLPPEFQENWNDTTLKGMAIAIESASSGIIPAPLFKLVVVLGLTAAETASDMQYLKNGMPVELVKNKDQLTWTYAGYSEKAVSGKGFFYSDYLKLILFTKLTGNNEYAVYARIADVIQANMGQKISNNSGFVMKKANVYYSAEANLKVDPLMLNLPLTSDYSGSVSDGIIGQIKYKAYKGY
;
A
#
# COMPACT_ATOMS: atom_id res chain seq x y z
N MET A 1 -77.08 92.13 -41.49
CA MET A 1 -77.93 90.98 -41.14
C MET A 1 -77.32 90.31 -39.92
N LEU A 2 -77.91 90.18 -38.74
CA LEU A 2 -79.20 90.53 -38.15
C LEU A 2 -78.95 90.37 -36.63
N GLN A 3 -78.75 91.46 -35.87
CA GLN A 3 -79.71 91.99 -34.90
C GLN A 3 -80.58 90.97 -34.09
N ILE A 4 -80.03 89.85 -33.58
CA ILE A 4 -80.76 88.96 -32.63
C ILE A 4 -80.00 88.65 -31.32
N PHE A 5 -78.95 89.39 -30.95
CA PHE A 5 -78.47 89.38 -29.55
C PHE A 5 -78.32 90.80 -29.00
N ARG A 6 -79.38 91.61 -29.17
CA ARG A 6 -79.71 92.71 -28.25
C ARG A 6 -80.46 92.11 -27.06
N LYS A 7 -79.71 91.48 -26.16
CA LYS A 7 -79.94 91.38 -24.71
C LYS A 7 -78.69 90.71 -24.12
N LYS A 8 -78.09 91.41 -23.15
CA LYS A 8 -76.71 91.25 -22.67
C LYS A 8 -76.58 90.19 -21.56
N ASP A 9 -77.35 89.11 -21.61
CA ASP A 9 -77.41 88.16 -20.50
C ASP A 9 -77.16 86.74 -21.03
N GLY A 10 -75.91 86.25 -20.91
CA GLY A 10 -75.62 84.81 -21.06
C GLY A 10 -74.59 84.40 -22.11
N ALA A 11 -74.24 85.23 -23.11
CA ALA A 11 -73.15 84.89 -24.06
C ALA A 11 -71.78 84.81 -23.35
N VAL A 12 -71.58 85.70 -22.37
CA VAL A 12 -70.46 85.61 -21.42
C VAL A 12 -70.55 84.32 -20.62
N SER A 13 -71.73 83.94 -20.15
CA SER A 13 -71.93 82.72 -19.34
C SER A 13 -71.64 81.44 -20.12
N VAL A 14 -72.09 81.29 -21.38
CA VAL A 14 -71.83 80.08 -22.19
C VAL A 14 -70.35 79.98 -22.57
N PHE A 15 -69.73 81.10 -22.97
CA PHE A 15 -68.29 81.15 -23.22
C PHE A 15 -67.48 80.86 -21.94
N LEU A 16 -67.93 81.40 -20.80
CA LEU A 16 -67.37 81.12 -19.49
C LEU A 16 -67.53 79.63 -19.15
N THR A 17 -68.69 79.00 -19.32
CA THR A 17 -68.90 77.58 -19.01
C THR A 17 -68.07 76.66 -19.91
N ILE A 18 -67.94 76.96 -21.21
CA ILE A 18 -67.11 76.18 -22.15
C ILE A 18 -65.62 76.24 -21.79
N ILE A 19 -65.15 77.32 -21.18
CA ILE A 19 -63.75 77.45 -20.70
C ILE A 19 -63.61 76.92 -19.26
N LEU A 20 -64.59 77.19 -18.40
CA LEU A 20 -64.58 76.91 -16.97
C LEU A 20 -64.71 75.42 -16.68
N VAL A 21 -65.54 74.67 -17.43
CA VAL A 21 -65.67 73.21 -17.23
C VAL A 21 -64.35 72.48 -17.53
N PRO A 22 -63.69 72.69 -18.70
CA PRO A 22 -62.37 72.13 -18.94
C PRO A 22 -61.30 72.63 -17.96
N MET A 23 -61.33 73.91 -17.57
CA MET A 23 -60.39 74.42 -16.56
C MET A 23 -60.59 73.76 -15.19
N ILE A 24 -61.83 73.57 -14.73
CA ILE A 24 -62.13 72.88 -13.47
C ILE A 24 -61.69 71.42 -13.56
N VAL A 25 -61.99 70.71 -14.66
CA VAL A 25 -61.56 69.31 -14.85
C VAL A 25 -60.04 69.20 -14.86
N VAL A 26 -59.33 70.09 -15.57
CA VAL A 26 -57.87 70.14 -15.59
C VAL A 26 -57.31 70.48 -14.21
N SER A 27 -57.89 71.44 -13.49
CA SER A 27 -57.50 71.77 -12.12
C SER A 27 -57.74 70.59 -11.15
N CYS A 28 -58.86 69.88 -11.27
CA CYS A 28 -59.12 68.65 -10.49
C CYS A 28 -58.09 67.56 -10.80
N LEU A 29 -57.77 67.33 -12.08
CA LEU A 29 -56.72 66.38 -12.49
C LEU A 29 -55.33 66.79 -11.97
N PHE A 30 -55.00 68.08 -11.99
CA PHE A 30 -53.75 68.59 -11.41
C PHE A 30 -53.71 68.43 -9.90
N VAL A 31 -54.82 68.66 -9.19
CA VAL A 31 -54.91 68.45 -7.74
C VAL A 31 -54.72 66.97 -7.39
N ASP A 32 -55.38 66.05 -8.10
CA ASP A 32 -55.20 64.61 -7.88
C ASP A 32 -53.79 64.12 -8.29
N ALA A 33 -53.21 64.66 -9.37
CA ALA A 33 -51.82 64.38 -9.76
C ALA A 33 -50.80 64.90 -8.74
N CYS A 34 -51.01 66.10 -8.20
CA CYS A 34 -50.19 66.65 -7.11
C CYS A 34 -50.32 65.82 -5.83
N ARG A 35 -51.53 65.37 -5.46
CA ARG A 35 -51.76 64.48 -4.30
C ARG A 35 -51.04 63.14 -4.49
N ALA A 36 -51.17 62.51 -5.65
CA ALA A 36 -50.46 61.27 -5.96
C ALA A 36 -48.93 61.45 -5.87
N LYS A 37 -48.40 62.59 -6.34
CA LYS A 37 -46.96 62.91 -6.23
C LYS A 37 -46.51 63.32 -4.82
N LEU A 38 -47.38 63.88 -3.99
CA LEU A 38 -47.12 64.18 -2.58
C LEU A 38 -47.22 62.94 -1.69
N ALA A 39 -48.01 61.95 -2.08
CA ALA A 39 -48.13 60.70 -1.34
C ALA A 39 -46.85 59.84 -1.42
N GLU A 40 -46.12 59.84 -2.55
CA GLU A 40 -44.84 59.13 -2.69
C GLU A 40 -43.82 59.45 -1.56
N PRO A 41 -43.46 60.73 -1.30
CA PRO A 41 -42.51 61.07 -0.22
C PRO A 41 -43.08 60.85 1.19
N VAL A 42 -44.40 60.99 1.39
CA VAL A 42 -45.05 60.70 2.69
C VAL A 42 -44.98 59.21 3.01
N VAL A 43 -45.29 58.36 2.03
CA VAL A 43 -45.17 56.90 2.15
C VAL A 43 -43.72 56.48 2.38
N SER A 44 -42.77 57.08 1.66
CA SER A 44 -41.34 56.80 1.88
C SER A 44 -40.89 57.20 3.28
N SER A 45 -41.28 58.39 3.75
CA SER A 45 -40.92 58.87 5.09
C SER A 45 -41.58 58.05 6.20
N ALA A 46 -42.84 57.66 6.04
CA ALA A 46 -43.54 56.79 6.99
C ALA A 46 -42.89 55.40 7.03
N GLY A 47 -42.59 54.82 5.86
CA GLY A 47 -41.92 53.53 5.76
C GLY A 47 -40.50 53.53 6.36
N ASP A 48 -39.73 54.60 6.14
CA ASP A 48 -38.40 54.77 6.71
C ASP A 48 -38.43 54.98 8.23
N LEU A 49 -39.43 55.73 8.73
CA LEU A 49 -39.64 55.95 10.16
C LEU A 49 -40.06 54.65 10.85
N THR A 50 -41.02 53.91 10.29
CA THR A 50 -41.43 52.60 10.81
C THR A 50 -40.27 51.61 10.81
N LEU A 51 -39.47 51.55 9.74
CA LEU A 51 -38.25 50.72 9.70
C LEU A 51 -37.22 51.13 10.75
N ASN A 52 -36.98 52.43 10.94
CA ASN A 52 -36.07 52.93 11.98
C ASN A 52 -36.56 52.56 13.38
N THR A 53 -37.85 52.75 13.65
CA THR A 53 -38.47 52.40 14.93
C THR A 53 -38.40 50.89 15.16
N ALA A 54 -38.62 50.07 14.12
CA ALA A 54 -38.44 48.63 14.17
C ALA A 54 -36.98 48.28 14.58
N LEU A 55 -35.98 48.91 13.96
CA LEU A 55 -34.57 48.74 14.30
C LEU A 55 -34.18 49.33 15.67
N THR A 56 -35.05 50.04 16.40
CA THR A 56 -34.73 50.43 17.79
C THR A 56 -34.87 49.28 18.78
N GLN A 57 -35.59 48.20 18.44
CA GLN A 57 -35.78 47.04 19.31
C GLN A 57 -34.75 45.93 19.01
N TYR A 58 -33.50 46.17 19.38
CA TYR A 58 -32.43 45.16 19.34
C TYR A 58 -32.39 44.29 20.60
N ASP A 59 -31.71 43.14 20.53
CA ASP A 59 -31.43 42.30 21.70
C ASP A 59 -30.40 43.00 22.62
N ALA A 60 -30.89 43.60 23.70
CA ALA A 60 -30.07 44.34 24.64
C ALA A 60 -28.99 43.47 25.32
N THR A 61 -29.27 42.17 25.54
CA THR A 61 -28.32 41.25 26.19
C THR A 61 -27.17 40.90 25.24
N LEU A 62 -27.46 40.66 23.96
CA LEU A 62 -26.45 40.39 22.94
C LEU A 62 -25.50 41.59 22.77
N ASN A 63 -26.05 42.80 22.75
CA ASN A 63 -25.27 44.03 22.66
C ASN A 63 -24.43 44.27 23.93
N ASP A 64 -25.01 44.10 25.12
CA ASP A 64 -24.32 44.32 26.40
C ASP A 64 -23.14 43.36 26.62
N TYR A 65 -23.26 42.10 26.19
CA TYR A 65 -22.18 41.11 26.34
C TYR A 65 -21.17 41.15 25.19
N TYR A 66 -21.63 41.16 23.95
CA TYR A 66 -20.78 40.96 22.76
C TYR A 66 -20.68 42.16 21.83
N GLY A 67 -21.50 43.19 22.04
CA GLY A 67 -21.50 44.41 21.25
C GLY A 67 -22.10 44.28 19.85
N LEU A 68 -22.84 43.19 19.58
CA LEU A 68 -23.47 42.92 18.29
C LEU A 68 -24.92 43.45 18.28
N MET A 69 -25.37 43.99 17.15
CA MET A 69 -26.73 44.48 16.98
C MET A 69 -27.55 43.53 16.10
N ALA A 70 -28.59 42.94 16.68
CA ALA A 70 -29.55 42.12 15.96
C ALA A 70 -30.91 42.14 16.65
N SER A 71 -31.93 41.68 15.94
CA SER A 71 -33.31 41.60 16.42
C SER A 71 -33.47 40.65 17.60
N SER A 72 -34.52 40.90 18.40
CA SER A 72 -34.96 39.97 19.44
C SER A 72 -35.41 38.62 18.84
N GLN A 73 -35.33 37.55 19.65
CA GLN A 73 -35.59 36.17 19.22
C GLN A 73 -37.08 35.88 18.85
N ASN A 74 -38.02 36.77 19.19
CA ASN A 74 -39.45 36.64 18.92
C ASN A 74 -39.91 37.71 17.91
N VAL A 75 -39.79 37.38 16.62
CA VAL A 75 -40.00 38.32 15.51
C VAL A 75 -41.49 38.53 15.20
N ASP A 76 -42.38 37.56 15.49
CA ASP A 76 -43.78 37.59 15.03
C ASP A 76 -44.66 38.59 15.80
N GLU A 77 -44.46 38.74 17.11
CA GLU A 77 -45.16 39.74 17.93
C GLU A 77 -44.72 41.17 17.56
N PHE A 78 -43.46 41.31 17.15
CA PHE A 78 -42.84 42.57 16.74
C PHE A 78 -43.28 43.04 15.33
N LEU A 79 -43.40 42.12 14.36
CA LEU A 79 -43.83 42.45 12.99
C LEU A 79 -45.29 42.95 12.94
N ASN A 80 -46.17 42.44 13.83
CA ASN A 80 -47.56 42.87 13.91
C ASN A 80 -47.70 44.34 14.38
N ASN A 81 -46.95 44.72 15.43
CA ASN A 81 -46.97 46.09 15.94
C ASN A 81 -46.45 47.11 14.91
N ALA A 82 -45.48 46.72 14.08
CA ALA A 82 -44.90 47.60 13.08
C ALA A 82 -45.89 47.99 11.96
N ASN A 83 -46.83 47.10 11.60
CA ASN A 83 -47.91 47.42 10.67
C ASN A 83 -48.87 48.48 11.27
N GLU A 84 -49.22 48.34 12.54
CA GLU A 84 -50.03 49.34 13.25
C GLU A 84 -49.33 50.71 13.31
N TYR A 85 -48.01 50.74 13.56
CA TYR A 85 -47.23 51.98 13.53
C TYR A 85 -47.18 52.64 12.15
N PHE A 86 -47.04 51.86 11.07
CA PHE A 86 -47.08 52.38 9.70
C PHE A 86 -48.45 52.98 9.36
N GLN A 87 -49.53 52.28 9.70
CA GLN A 87 -50.90 52.77 9.52
C GLN A 87 -51.16 54.04 10.35
N ALA A 88 -50.68 54.12 11.59
CA ALA A 88 -50.77 55.31 12.43
C ALA A 88 -49.97 56.50 11.86
N CYS A 89 -48.80 56.26 11.26
CA CYS A 89 -47.98 57.31 10.66
C CYS A 89 -48.59 57.88 9.37
N ILE A 90 -49.21 57.05 8.52
CA ILE A 90 -49.88 57.52 7.30
C ILE A 90 -51.17 58.28 7.63
N THR A 91 -51.94 57.80 8.61
CA THR A 91 -53.22 58.44 9.01
C THR A 91 -53.06 59.73 9.80
N SER A 92 -51.95 59.92 10.52
CA SER A 92 -51.72 61.10 11.38
C SER A 92 -51.13 62.33 10.68
N GLN A 93 -50.57 62.19 9.47
CA GLN A 93 -49.92 63.33 8.80
C GLN A 93 -50.89 64.20 7.99
N GLY A 94 -51.58 65.08 8.72
CA GLY A 94 -52.39 66.16 8.18
C GLY A 94 -52.56 67.39 9.08
N VAL A 95 -51.80 67.54 10.18
CA VAL A 95 -52.03 68.59 11.20
C VAL A 95 -50.81 69.50 11.38
N SER A 96 -51.07 70.82 11.40
CA SER A 96 -50.04 71.86 11.59
C SER A 96 -49.48 71.84 13.02
N ALA A 97 -48.19 72.18 13.16
CA ALA A 97 -47.37 71.97 14.36
C ALA A 97 -47.83 72.67 15.65
N SER A 98 -48.92 73.46 15.65
CA SER A 98 -49.44 74.12 16.86
C SER A 98 -50.59 73.39 17.57
N GLU A 99 -51.15 72.32 17.00
CA GLU A 99 -52.22 71.51 17.62
C GLU A 99 -51.72 70.13 18.13
N GLY A 100 -50.45 69.79 17.90
CA GLY A 100 -49.86 68.50 18.26
C GLY A 100 -49.82 68.17 19.77
N LYS A 101 -50.14 69.14 20.64
CA LYS A 101 -50.29 68.91 22.08
C LYS A 101 -51.65 68.33 22.46
N GLU A 102 -52.71 68.67 21.73
CA GLU A 102 -54.05 68.13 21.94
C GLU A 102 -54.14 66.69 21.40
N PHE A 103 -53.42 66.42 20.29
CA PHE A 103 -53.22 65.07 19.75
C PHE A 103 -52.31 64.17 20.60
N ALA A 104 -51.36 64.71 21.37
CA ALA A 104 -50.58 63.91 22.31
C ALA A 104 -51.46 63.35 23.45
N ASP A 105 -52.45 64.13 23.90
CA ASP A 105 -53.46 63.68 24.86
C ASP A 105 -54.47 62.71 24.22
N GLU A 106 -54.73 62.83 22.91
CA GLU A 106 -55.59 61.91 22.15
C GLU A 106 -54.88 60.58 21.77
N ILE A 107 -53.55 60.61 21.57
CA ILE A 107 -52.68 59.42 21.44
C ILE A 107 -52.62 58.64 22.76
N SER A 108 -52.66 59.33 23.91
CA SER A 108 -52.89 58.69 25.21
C SER A 108 -54.30 58.09 25.31
N GLY A 109 -55.29 58.70 24.65
CA GLY A 109 -56.65 58.17 24.49
C GLY A 109 -56.77 56.95 23.55
N LEU A 110 -55.88 56.82 22.55
CA LEU A 110 -55.81 55.69 21.61
C LEU A 110 -55.36 54.39 22.29
N LEU A 111 -54.63 54.46 23.40
CA LEU A 111 -54.38 53.32 24.30
C LEU A 111 -55.66 52.83 25.02
N THR A 112 -56.78 53.57 24.92
CA THR A 112 -58.06 53.26 25.59
C THR A 112 -59.27 53.07 24.65
N GLY A 113 -59.06 53.04 23.33
CA GLY A 113 -60.04 52.49 22.38
C GLY A 113 -61.21 53.39 21.98
N ARG A 114 -60.98 54.63 21.53
CA ARG A 114 -61.98 55.41 20.76
C ARG A 114 -61.32 56.08 19.55
N SER A 115 -61.84 55.83 18.35
CA SER A 115 -61.43 56.53 17.12
C SER A 115 -62.21 57.83 16.97
N SER A 116 -61.50 58.95 16.80
CA SER A 116 -62.03 60.18 16.22
C SER A 116 -61.64 60.24 14.74
N ASP A 117 -62.56 60.69 13.89
CA ASP A 117 -62.41 60.77 12.43
C ASP A 117 -61.37 61.84 12.05
N ILE A 118 -60.10 61.45 11.94
CA ILE A 118 -59.09 62.26 11.26
C ILE A 118 -59.47 62.31 9.77
N THR A 119 -59.62 63.52 9.23
CA THR A 119 -59.96 63.70 7.81
C THR A 119 -58.73 63.41 6.95
N ASP A 120 -58.64 62.20 6.39
CA ASP A 120 -57.56 61.82 5.46
C ASP A 120 -57.70 62.57 4.13
N LEU A 121 -56.98 63.68 4.00
CA LEU A 121 -56.96 64.52 2.80
C LEU A 121 -56.20 63.86 1.64
N LEU A 122 -55.32 62.90 1.91
CA LEU A 122 -54.56 62.17 0.90
C LEU A 122 -55.31 60.90 0.43
N GLN A 123 -56.27 60.39 1.20
CA GLN A 123 -57.05 59.18 0.91
C GLN A 123 -56.16 58.03 0.46
N ILE A 124 -55.12 57.74 1.26
CA ILE A 124 -54.18 56.66 0.98
C ILE A 124 -54.76 55.38 1.58
N SER A 125 -55.26 54.50 0.72
CA SER A 125 -55.81 53.20 1.11
C SER A 125 -54.86 52.07 0.69
N GLU A 126 -54.81 51.00 1.49
CA GLU A 126 -54.24 49.73 1.03
C GLU A 126 -55.07 49.19 -0.15
N THR A 127 -54.42 48.57 -1.14
CA THR A 127 -55.15 47.85 -2.20
C THR A 127 -55.78 46.59 -1.58
N GLU A 128 -57.00 46.20 -1.99
CA GLU A 128 -57.68 45.01 -1.45
C GLU A 128 -56.73 43.79 -1.46
N GLY A 129 -56.32 43.34 -0.25
CA GLY A 129 -55.45 42.19 -0.04
C GLY A 129 -53.94 42.47 0.13
N SER A 130 -53.48 43.73 0.20
CA SER A 130 -52.05 44.06 0.37
C SER A 130 -51.77 44.98 1.57
N SER A 131 -51.36 44.38 2.70
CA SER A 131 -50.87 45.10 3.88
C SER A 131 -49.40 45.51 3.76
N PHE A 132 -48.96 46.50 4.55
CA PHE A 132 -47.54 46.78 4.75
C PHE A 132 -46.87 45.56 5.41
N THR A 133 -45.86 45.00 4.75
CA THR A 133 -45.15 43.83 5.27
C THR A 133 -43.68 44.16 5.49
N ILE A 134 -43.24 43.99 6.74
CA ILE A 134 -41.82 43.91 7.05
C ILE A 134 -41.44 42.43 7.04
N LYS A 135 -40.37 42.10 6.32
CA LYS A 135 -39.82 40.75 6.24
C LYS A 135 -38.32 40.80 6.52
N PRO A 136 -37.80 39.85 7.32
CA PRO A 136 -36.36 39.68 7.41
C PRO A 136 -35.79 39.40 6.02
N VAL A 137 -34.61 39.96 5.74
CA VAL A 137 -33.93 39.72 4.45
C VAL A 137 -33.39 38.29 4.43
N GLU A 138 -33.54 37.60 3.30
CA GLU A 138 -32.96 36.27 3.09
C GLU A 138 -31.43 36.33 3.26
N ASN A 139 -30.84 35.46 4.09
CA ASN A 139 -29.43 35.53 4.55
C ASN A 139 -29.04 36.82 5.31
N GLY A 140 -30.01 37.55 5.86
CA GLY A 140 -29.83 38.77 6.67
C GLY A 140 -29.60 38.53 8.16
N THR A 141 -29.28 37.30 8.58
CA THR A 141 -29.12 36.88 9.99
C THR A 141 -27.65 36.82 10.41
N LEU A 142 -27.37 36.85 11.72
CA LEU A 142 -26.03 36.64 12.27
C LEU A 142 -25.47 35.22 12.05
N GLU A 143 -26.27 34.29 11.51
CA GLU A 143 -25.78 33.01 10.99
C GLU A 143 -24.83 33.22 9.80
N ASN A 144 -25.01 34.31 9.04
CA ASN A 144 -24.17 34.65 7.91
C ASN A 144 -22.80 35.21 8.37
N PRO A 145 -21.67 34.53 8.06
CA PRO A 145 -20.34 34.96 8.48
C PRO A 145 -19.93 36.35 8.00
N ALA A 146 -20.42 36.79 6.83
CA ALA A 146 -20.11 38.12 6.32
C ALA A 146 -20.74 39.24 7.17
N LEU A 147 -21.95 39.00 7.69
CA LEU A 147 -22.61 39.94 8.60
C LEU A 147 -21.93 39.92 9.97
N MET A 148 -21.56 38.75 10.45
CA MET A 148 -20.78 38.59 11.68
C MET A 148 -19.45 39.36 11.61
N LYS A 149 -18.73 39.29 10.49
CA LYS A 149 -17.52 40.10 10.25
C LYS A 149 -17.81 41.59 10.36
N LYS A 150 -18.85 42.06 9.67
CA LYS A 150 -19.21 43.49 9.64
C LYS A 150 -19.49 44.01 11.05
N GLU A 151 -20.30 43.30 11.84
CA GLU A 151 -20.66 43.68 13.20
C GLU A 151 -19.43 43.73 14.13
N ILE A 152 -18.57 42.71 14.08
CA ILE A 152 -17.32 42.69 14.88
C ILE A 152 -16.42 43.86 14.50
N VAL A 153 -16.22 44.10 13.21
CA VAL A 153 -15.37 45.19 12.72
C VAL A 153 -15.94 46.55 13.14
N GLU A 154 -17.26 46.76 13.06
CA GLU A 154 -17.91 47.99 13.49
C GLU A 154 -17.83 48.23 15.00
N PHE A 155 -17.99 47.16 15.79
CA PHE A 155 -17.77 47.22 17.24
C PHE A 155 -16.32 47.62 17.58
N MET A 156 -15.33 47.06 16.86
CA MET A 156 -13.92 47.31 17.12
C MET A 156 -13.43 48.67 16.62
N LYS A 157 -14.03 49.26 15.57
CA LYS A 157 -13.63 50.58 15.03
C LYS A 157 -13.53 51.68 16.09
N TYR A 158 -14.37 51.64 17.13
CA TYR A 158 -14.43 52.67 18.17
C TYR A 158 -13.80 52.24 19.51
N ARG A 159 -13.35 50.98 19.62
CA ARG A 159 -12.92 50.37 20.88
C ARG A 159 -11.53 49.76 20.84
N ALA A 160 -11.06 49.38 19.65
CA ALA A 160 -9.70 48.86 19.48
C ALA A 160 -8.69 49.94 19.90
N PRO A 161 -7.85 49.69 20.91
CA PRO A 161 -6.70 50.54 21.16
C PRO A 161 -5.84 50.51 19.91
N ILE A 162 -5.64 51.66 19.26
CA ILE A 162 -4.77 51.76 18.08
C ILE A 162 -3.37 51.18 18.41
N ASP A 163 -2.93 51.38 19.64
CA ASP A 163 -1.65 50.87 20.17
C ASP A 163 -1.63 49.34 20.28
N GLY A 164 -2.70 48.68 20.73
CA GLY A 164 -2.75 47.22 20.89
C GLY A 164 -2.72 46.46 19.57
N VAL A 165 -3.44 46.94 18.56
CA VAL A 165 -3.43 46.37 17.20
C VAL A 165 -2.09 46.65 16.51
N SER A 166 -1.51 47.82 16.74
CA SER A 166 -0.18 48.19 16.23
C SER A 166 0.91 47.31 16.84
N ASP A 167 0.85 47.00 18.13
CA ASP A 167 1.83 46.17 18.84
C ASP A 167 1.83 44.72 18.33
N VAL A 168 0.66 44.12 18.11
CA VAL A 168 0.55 42.77 17.53
C VAL A 168 1.10 42.74 16.10
N LEU A 169 0.74 43.73 15.27
CA LEU A 169 1.25 43.81 13.90
C LEU A 169 2.77 44.03 13.87
N GLN A 170 3.31 44.88 14.76
CA GLN A 170 4.74 45.10 14.86
C GLN A 170 5.46 43.82 15.30
N LYS A 171 4.95 43.12 16.32
CA LYS A 171 5.46 41.80 16.71
C LYS A 171 5.48 40.80 15.56
N PHE A 172 4.41 40.73 14.75
CA PHE A 172 4.36 39.85 13.58
C PHE A 172 5.32 40.27 12.47
N LYS A 173 5.50 41.57 12.23
CA LYS A 173 6.49 42.09 11.27
C LYS A 173 7.92 41.77 11.71
N ASP A 174 8.23 42.00 12.98
CA ASP A 174 9.55 41.71 13.56
C ASP A 174 9.84 40.21 13.49
N SER A 175 8.83 39.38 13.73
CA SER A 175 8.91 37.90 13.70
C SER A 175 8.84 37.31 12.28
N SER A 176 8.41 38.08 11.27
CA SER A 176 8.09 37.56 9.94
C SER A 176 9.28 36.92 9.25
N LYS A 177 10.46 37.56 9.39
CA LYS A 177 11.71 37.02 8.85
C LYS A 177 12.06 35.70 9.52
N ASP A 178 12.00 35.63 10.85
CA ASP A 178 12.35 34.44 11.62
C ASP A 178 11.42 33.26 11.32
N LEU A 179 10.11 33.50 11.17
CA LEU A 179 9.14 32.47 10.81
C LEU A 179 9.33 31.96 9.37
N THR A 180 9.65 32.87 8.44
CA THR A 180 9.97 32.51 7.05
C THR A 180 11.27 31.72 6.96
N ASP A 181 12.27 32.11 7.75
CA ASP A 181 13.56 31.42 7.82
C ASP A 181 13.39 30.05 8.49
N ALA A 182 12.58 29.93 9.56
CA ALA A 182 12.21 28.65 10.18
C ALA A 182 11.53 27.68 9.20
N GLN A 183 10.63 28.19 8.34
CA GLN A 183 10.03 27.40 7.26
C GLN A 183 11.09 26.82 6.32
N LYS A 184 11.98 27.67 5.81
CA LYS A 184 13.05 27.26 4.88
C LYS A 184 14.02 26.28 5.54
N ASN A 185 14.33 26.50 6.81
CA ASN A 185 15.20 25.63 7.60
C ASN A 185 14.57 24.25 7.82
N ALA A 186 13.28 24.17 8.16
CA ALA A 186 12.58 22.90 8.32
C ALA A 186 12.53 22.10 7.01
N ASP A 187 12.25 22.76 5.87
CA ASP A 187 12.27 22.14 4.54
C ASP A 187 13.69 21.68 4.14
N LEU A 188 14.72 22.48 4.46
CA LEU A 188 16.12 22.13 4.23
C LEU A 188 16.52 20.86 5.01
N VAL A 189 16.16 20.78 6.29
CA VAL A 189 16.45 19.62 7.16
C VAL A 189 15.71 18.37 6.69
N ASP A 190 14.44 18.48 6.28
CA ASP A 190 13.70 17.35 5.70
C ASP A 190 14.36 16.80 4.44
N LYS A 191 14.81 17.69 3.54
CA LYS A 191 15.54 17.29 2.32
C LYS A 191 16.89 16.67 2.62
N LYS A 192 17.63 17.20 3.61
CA LYS A 192 18.90 16.64 4.10
C LYS A 192 18.70 15.25 4.70
N GLN A 193 17.66 15.06 5.51
CA GLN A 193 17.31 13.76 6.08
C GLN A 193 17.03 12.72 4.99
N LYS A 194 16.14 13.05 4.03
CA LYS A 194 15.78 12.15 2.93
C LYS A 194 16.97 11.76 2.06
N PHE A 195 17.93 12.66 1.87
CA PHE A 195 19.15 12.37 1.14
C PHE A 195 19.99 11.29 1.83
N TYR A 196 20.26 11.45 3.13
CA TYR A 196 21.06 10.48 3.88
C TYR A 196 20.33 9.16 4.20
N GLU A 197 18.99 9.18 4.30
CA GLU A 197 18.19 7.95 4.38
C GLU A 197 18.33 7.12 3.10
N GLU A 198 18.29 7.76 1.93
CA GLU A 198 18.43 7.10 0.64
C GLU A 198 19.84 6.54 0.42
N GLU A 199 20.88 7.21 0.93
CA GLU A 199 22.25 6.69 0.98
C GLU A 199 22.33 5.36 1.72
N GLY A 200 21.77 5.29 2.92
CA GLY A 200 21.77 4.08 3.74
C GLY A 200 21.04 2.91 3.05
N GLU A 201 19.89 3.17 2.43
CA GLU A 201 19.13 2.17 1.68
C GLU A 201 19.88 1.69 0.42
N LEU A 202 20.59 2.58 -0.28
CA LEU A 202 21.46 2.23 -1.40
C LEU A 202 22.60 1.30 -0.96
N VAL A 203 23.30 1.64 0.14
CA VAL A 203 24.40 0.83 0.69
C VAL A 203 23.88 -0.53 1.15
N LYS A 204 22.71 -0.59 1.80
CA LYS A 204 22.05 -1.83 2.21
C LYS A 204 21.73 -2.74 1.02
N LYS A 205 21.13 -2.22 -0.05
CA LYS A 205 20.88 -3.00 -1.28
C LYS A 205 22.16 -3.45 -1.97
N SER A 206 23.20 -2.63 -1.91
CA SER A 206 24.53 -3.01 -2.41
C SER A 206 25.11 -4.19 -1.62
N LYS A 207 24.93 -4.21 -0.29
CA LYS A 207 25.36 -5.34 0.55
C LYS A 207 24.59 -6.63 0.24
N GLU A 208 23.26 -6.56 0.14
CA GLU A 208 22.42 -7.71 -0.25
C GLU A 208 22.87 -8.31 -1.60
N ALA A 209 23.21 -7.45 -2.57
CA ALA A 209 23.74 -7.89 -3.86
C ALA A 209 25.13 -8.53 -3.71
N TYR A 210 26.02 -7.91 -2.94
CA TYR A 210 27.36 -8.41 -2.69
C TYR A 210 27.36 -9.81 -2.07
N ASP A 211 26.48 -10.09 -1.12
CA ASP A 211 26.37 -11.41 -0.48
C ASP A 211 26.00 -12.51 -1.48
N LYS A 212 25.07 -12.22 -2.40
CA LYS A 212 24.73 -13.15 -3.48
C LYS A 212 25.87 -13.37 -4.46
N LEU A 213 26.69 -12.34 -4.69
CA LEU A 213 27.89 -12.47 -5.51
C LEU A 213 28.96 -13.30 -4.80
N GLN A 214 29.13 -13.19 -3.47
CA GLN A 214 30.03 -14.04 -2.71
C GLN A 214 29.58 -15.50 -2.71
N GLU A 215 28.28 -15.78 -2.52
CA GLU A 215 27.71 -17.13 -2.68
C GLU A 215 28.03 -17.72 -4.07
N TYR A 216 27.94 -16.90 -5.12
CA TYR A 216 28.30 -17.31 -6.48
C TYR A 216 29.79 -17.60 -6.64
N ILE A 217 30.66 -16.72 -6.13
CA ILE A 217 32.12 -16.88 -6.21
C ILE A 217 32.58 -18.16 -5.51
N ASN A 218 31.92 -18.52 -4.40
CA ASN A 218 32.19 -19.77 -3.66
C ASN A 218 31.89 -21.04 -4.47
N LEU A 219 31.12 -20.97 -5.57
CA LEU A 219 30.96 -22.10 -6.51
C LEU A 219 32.21 -22.37 -7.35
N ASN A 220 33.19 -21.46 -7.33
CA ASN A 220 34.48 -21.55 -8.00
C ASN A 220 34.36 -21.99 -9.48
N ILE A 221 33.54 -21.27 -10.23
CA ILE A 221 33.36 -21.51 -11.67
C ILE A 221 34.40 -20.69 -12.43
N THR A 222 35.35 -21.40 -13.05
CA THR A 222 36.42 -20.80 -13.84
C THR A 222 36.38 -21.27 -15.29
N LYS A 223 37.21 -20.64 -16.14
CA LYS A 223 37.40 -21.05 -17.54
C LYS A 223 37.90 -22.50 -17.65
N GLU A 224 38.76 -22.91 -16.74
CA GLU A 224 39.31 -24.26 -16.65
C GLU A 224 38.19 -25.25 -16.32
N SER A 225 37.36 -24.97 -15.31
CA SER A 225 36.24 -25.84 -14.94
C SER A 225 35.23 -26.09 -16.07
N VAL A 226 34.99 -25.08 -16.92
CA VAL A 226 34.14 -25.20 -18.11
C VAL A 226 34.83 -26.03 -19.20
N SER A 227 36.15 -25.91 -19.33
CA SER A 227 36.94 -26.67 -20.31
C SER A 227 37.05 -28.15 -19.94
N GLU A 228 37.19 -28.46 -18.64
CA GLU A 228 37.14 -29.82 -18.10
C GLU A 228 35.79 -30.49 -18.39
N MET A 229 34.69 -29.77 -18.15
CA MET A 229 33.35 -30.25 -18.46
C MET A 229 33.20 -30.57 -19.96
N LYS A 230 33.63 -29.66 -20.86
CA LYS A 230 33.61 -29.89 -22.31
C LYS A 230 34.39 -31.14 -22.71
N SER A 231 35.62 -31.27 -22.21
CA SER A 231 36.49 -32.42 -22.48
C SER A 231 35.84 -33.72 -22.04
N SER A 232 35.13 -33.69 -20.90
CA SER A 232 34.42 -34.87 -20.39
C SER A 232 33.22 -35.31 -21.24
N PHE A 233 32.72 -34.44 -22.13
CA PHE A 233 31.57 -34.75 -22.99
C PHE A 233 31.98 -35.36 -24.33
N GLU A 234 33.26 -35.27 -24.72
CA GLU A 234 33.75 -35.77 -26.00
C GLU A 234 33.66 -37.30 -26.12
N SER A 235 33.84 -38.03 -25.02
CA SER A 235 33.76 -39.50 -25.03
C SER A 235 32.33 -40.05 -24.97
N VAL A 236 31.35 -39.23 -24.57
CA VAL A 236 30.02 -39.68 -24.14
C VAL A 236 29.24 -40.34 -25.27
N GLU A 237 29.35 -39.83 -26.50
CA GLU A 237 28.71 -40.45 -27.66
C GLU A 237 29.24 -41.87 -27.88
N ASN A 238 30.56 -42.05 -27.78
CA ASN A 238 31.20 -43.36 -27.93
C ASN A 238 30.86 -44.30 -26.77
N ASP A 239 30.80 -43.77 -25.54
CA ASP A 239 30.37 -44.53 -24.36
C ASP A 239 28.93 -45.04 -24.52
N TYR A 240 28.00 -44.17 -24.94
CA TYR A 240 26.62 -44.55 -25.23
C TYR A 240 26.50 -45.51 -26.42
N LYS A 241 27.37 -45.38 -27.43
CA LYS A 241 27.45 -46.33 -28.55
C LYS A 241 27.82 -47.72 -28.04
N ASN A 242 28.85 -47.83 -27.20
CA ASN A 242 29.27 -49.10 -26.61
C ASN A 242 28.19 -49.69 -25.68
N LEU A 243 27.55 -48.85 -24.87
CA LEU A 243 26.42 -49.26 -24.01
C LEU A 243 25.23 -49.75 -24.84
N HIS A 244 24.89 -49.08 -25.94
CA HIS A 244 23.83 -49.50 -26.86
C HIS A 244 24.15 -50.83 -27.53
N ILE A 245 25.39 -51.02 -28.01
CA ILE A 245 25.84 -52.28 -28.61
C ILE A 245 25.69 -53.42 -27.62
N LYS A 246 26.23 -53.27 -26.41
CA LYS A 246 26.13 -54.28 -25.35
C LYS A 246 24.67 -54.55 -24.96
N MET A 247 23.87 -53.50 -24.85
CA MET A 247 22.45 -53.63 -24.54
C MET A 247 21.73 -54.47 -25.62
N VAL A 248 21.83 -54.11 -26.90
CA VAL A 248 21.13 -54.81 -28.00
C VAL A 248 21.62 -56.24 -28.16
N LYS A 249 22.93 -56.47 -28.11
CA LYS A 249 23.53 -57.78 -28.38
C LYS A 249 23.44 -58.75 -27.21
N ASP A 250 23.59 -58.27 -25.97
CA ASP A 250 23.84 -59.14 -24.82
C ASP A 250 22.76 -59.05 -23.75
N LEU A 251 22.02 -57.94 -23.64
CA LEU A 251 21.18 -57.65 -22.47
C LEU A 251 19.69 -57.44 -22.77
N TYR A 252 19.29 -57.17 -24.02
CA TYR A 252 17.95 -56.66 -24.31
C TYR A 252 16.84 -57.70 -24.08
N ASN A 253 17.07 -58.94 -24.49
CA ASN A 253 16.11 -60.06 -24.46
C ASN A 253 16.64 -61.29 -23.70
N THR A 254 17.63 -61.09 -22.82
CA THR A 254 18.30 -62.17 -22.07
C THR A 254 17.78 -62.33 -20.64
N GLN A 255 16.75 -61.58 -20.24
CA GLN A 255 16.15 -61.68 -18.90
C GLN A 255 15.53 -63.07 -18.68
N GLY A 256 15.91 -63.74 -17.60
CA GLY A 256 15.39 -65.07 -17.24
C GLY A 256 16.18 -66.25 -17.84
N LEU A 257 17.23 -65.98 -18.62
CA LEU A 257 18.17 -67.03 -19.01
C LEU A 257 19.00 -67.49 -17.80
N VAL A 258 19.11 -68.82 -17.66
CA VAL A 258 19.90 -69.47 -16.61
C VAL A 258 20.87 -70.45 -17.25
N GLN A 259 22.03 -70.64 -16.61
CA GLN A 259 23.04 -71.57 -17.10
C GLN A 259 22.42 -72.94 -17.40
N TYR A 260 22.61 -73.41 -18.62
CA TYR A 260 21.98 -74.63 -19.08
C TYR A 260 22.67 -75.85 -18.47
N SER A 261 21.90 -76.69 -17.76
CA SER A 261 22.37 -77.95 -17.20
C SER A 261 21.81 -79.12 -18.02
N LYS A 262 22.70 -79.94 -18.59
CA LYS A 262 22.31 -81.14 -19.34
C LYS A 262 21.62 -82.12 -18.39
N SER A 263 20.40 -82.53 -18.72
CA SER A 263 19.67 -83.53 -17.96
C SER A 263 20.25 -84.93 -18.17
N ASP A 264 20.34 -85.70 -17.08
CA ASP A 264 20.70 -87.12 -17.13
C ASP A 264 19.54 -87.93 -17.74
N LEU A 265 19.85 -88.74 -18.75
CA LEU A 265 18.88 -89.59 -19.45
C LEU A 265 18.75 -90.99 -18.83
N TYR A 266 19.45 -91.26 -17.73
CA TYR A 266 19.43 -92.55 -17.02
C TYR A 266 19.94 -93.73 -17.83
N GLU A 267 20.82 -93.48 -18.80
CA GLU A 267 21.42 -94.51 -19.65
C GLU A 267 22.04 -95.67 -18.85
N ASN A 268 22.61 -95.37 -17.68
CA ASN A 268 23.29 -96.34 -16.79
C ASN A 268 22.51 -96.61 -15.50
N TRP A 269 21.24 -96.21 -15.42
CA TRP A 269 20.45 -96.38 -14.21
C TRP A 269 20.18 -97.85 -13.92
N GLN A 270 20.29 -98.24 -12.64
CA GLN A 270 20.03 -99.59 -12.16
C GLN A 270 18.95 -99.56 -11.07
N PRO A 271 18.03 -100.55 -11.02
CA PRO A 271 17.05 -100.64 -9.95
C PRO A 271 17.70 -101.01 -8.61
N LYS A 272 17.09 -100.59 -7.50
CA LYS A 272 17.54 -101.05 -6.17
C LYS A 272 17.23 -102.55 -6.01
N GLU A 273 18.08 -103.26 -5.27
CA GLU A 273 18.06 -104.72 -5.13
C GLU A 273 16.69 -105.28 -4.69
N ASN A 274 15.91 -104.49 -3.93
CA ASN A 274 14.62 -104.87 -3.35
C ASN A 274 13.41 -104.34 -4.14
N GLU A 275 13.63 -103.61 -5.23
CA GLU A 275 12.57 -102.93 -6.00
C GLU A 275 11.93 -103.84 -7.07
N ILE A 276 12.57 -104.95 -7.39
CA ILE A 276 12.17 -105.87 -8.46
C ILE A 276 11.49 -107.10 -7.87
N GLN A 277 10.33 -107.44 -8.40
CA GLN A 277 9.58 -108.65 -8.04
C GLN A 277 9.44 -109.56 -9.26
N LYS A 278 10.04 -110.75 -9.21
CA LYS A 278 10.06 -111.71 -10.33
C LYS A 278 8.67 -112.03 -10.89
N GLY A 279 7.65 -112.12 -10.04
CA GLY A 279 6.27 -112.40 -10.44
C GLY A 279 5.60 -111.32 -11.30
N GLN A 280 6.20 -110.13 -11.40
CA GLN A 280 5.67 -109.02 -12.20
C GLN A 280 6.34 -108.88 -13.58
N VAL A 281 7.14 -109.86 -14.03
CA VAL A 281 7.87 -109.80 -15.31
C VAL A 281 6.99 -109.40 -16.51
N ASN A 282 5.77 -109.93 -16.62
CA ASN A 282 4.85 -109.59 -17.70
C ASN A 282 4.42 -108.11 -17.67
N SER A 283 4.31 -107.51 -16.49
CA SER A 283 4.08 -106.07 -16.33
C SER A 283 5.30 -105.28 -16.80
N TYR A 284 6.52 -105.71 -16.44
CA TYR A 284 7.75 -105.07 -16.92
C TYR A 284 7.92 -105.16 -18.45
N ILE A 285 7.53 -106.27 -19.09
CA ILE A 285 7.52 -106.42 -20.56
C ILE A 285 6.58 -105.37 -21.19
N ASN A 286 5.33 -105.26 -20.69
CA ASN A 286 4.39 -104.26 -21.19
C ASN A 286 4.85 -102.82 -20.94
N ASN A 287 5.45 -102.55 -19.77
CA ASN A 287 5.95 -101.23 -19.42
C ASN A 287 7.15 -100.83 -20.30
N ALA A 288 8.04 -101.78 -20.62
CA ALA A 288 9.15 -101.56 -21.56
C ALA A 288 8.62 -101.27 -22.97
N ALA A 289 7.71 -102.09 -23.50
CA ALA A 289 7.08 -101.86 -24.81
C ALA A 289 6.34 -100.50 -24.87
N THR A 290 5.58 -100.16 -23.83
CA THR A 290 4.89 -98.87 -23.72
C THR A 290 5.88 -97.70 -23.70
N SER A 291 7.00 -97.85 -22.98
CA SER A 291 8.03 -96.82 -22.89
C SER A 291 8.80 -96.65 -24.21
N ILE A 292 9.02 -97.73 -24.96
CA ILE A 292 9.61 -97.67 -26.32
C ILE A 292 8.72 -96.83 -27.23
N ARG A 293 7.42 -97.14 -27.30
CA ARG A 293 6.46 -96.38 -28.11
C ARG A 293 6.47 -94.90 -27.74
N ASP A 294 6.35 -94.59 -26.46
CA ASP A 294 6.27 -93.22 -25.94
C ASP A 294 7.57 -92.45 -26.23
N PHE A 295 8.73 -93.08 -26.05
CA PHE A 295 10.03 -92.48 -26.36
C PHE A 295 10.20 -92.23 -27.86
N VAL A 296 9.88 -93.19 -28.74
CA VAL A 296 10.00 -93.01 -30.19
C VAL A 296 9.12 -91.86 -30.68
N ASN A 297 7.91 -91.71 -30.14
CA ASN A 297 7.06 -90.57 -30.47
C ASN A 297 7.69 -89.25 -29.99
N ALA A 298 8.18 -89.19 -28.75
CA ALA A 298 8.84 -88.00 -28.21
C ALA A 298 10.12 -87.63 -29.00
N ALA A 299 10.92 -88.63 -29.40
CA ALA A 299 12.13 -88.46 -30.18
C ALA A 299 11.86 -87.88 -31.57
N ARG A 300 10.87 -88.43 -32.29
CA ARG A 300 10.47 -87.91 -33.62
C ARG A 300 9.93 -86.48 -33.55
N HIS A 301 9.18 -86.15 -32.49
CA HIS A 301 8.72 -84.78 -32.27
C HIS A 301 9.89 -83.83 -32.00
N LEU A 302 10.87 -84.24 -31.18
CA LEU A 302 12.07 -83.43 -30.93
C LEU A 302 12.90 -83.24 -32.20
N ASP A 303 13.08 -84.25 -33.04
CA ASP A 303 13.80 -84.14 -34.31
C ASP A 303 13.14 -83.17 -35.28
N ASN A 304 11.80 -83.20 -35.38
CA ASN A 304 11.07 -82.26 -36.22
C ASN A 304 11.27 -80.81 -35.75
N VAL A 305 11.14 -80.58 -34.43
CA VAL A 305 11.34 -79.26 -33.82
C VAL A 305 12.80 -78.81 -33.98
N TYR A 306 13.76 -79.70 -33.78
CA TYR A 306 15.19 -79.43 -33.99
C TYR A 306 15.47 -79.04 -35.44
N GLY A 307 14.79 -79.66 -36.41
CA GLY A 307 14.84 -79.25 -37.82
C GLY A 307 14.37 -77.81 -38.08
N GLN A 308 13.55 -77.25 -37.19
CA GLN A 308 13.06 -75.87 -37.23
C GLN A 308 13.89 -74.91 -36.36
N THR A 309 14.79 -75.42 -35.51
CA THR A 309 15.68 -74.58 -34.69
C THR A 309 16.80 -73.95 -35.52
N PRO A 310 17.33 -72.79 -35.09
CA PRO A 310 18.54 -72.23 -35.67
C PRO A 310 19.68 -73.26 -35.67
N LYS A 311 20.35 -73.45 -36.82
CA LYS A 311 21.56 -74.29 -36.89
C LYS A 311 22.76 -73.49 -36.41
N TYR A 312 23.52 -74.06 -35.50
CA TYR A 312 24.75 -73.43 -35.02
C TYR A 312 25.86 -73.54 -36.07
N GLN A 313 26.39 -72.40 -36.51
CA GLN A 313 27.57 -72.33 -37.36
C GLN A 313 28.52 -71.26 -36.84
N ALA A 314 29.67 -71.69 -36.33
CA ALA A 314 30.70 -70.82 -35.76
C ALA A 314 31.06 -69.67 -36.72
N GLY A 315 31.15 -68.45 -36.19
CA GLY A 315 31.48 -67.24 -36.94
C GLY A 315 30.31 -66.56 -37.67
N THR A 316 29.20 -67.26 -37.93
CA THR A 316 28.02 -66.70 -38.62
C THR A 316 26.86 -66.36 -37.68
N VAL A 317 26.79 -67.03 -36.53
CA VAL A 317 25.79 -66.80 -35.48
C VAL A 317 26.40 -66.02 -34.32
N TYR A 318 25.56 -65.26 -33.62
CA TYR A 318 25.93 -64.60 -32.37
C TYR A 318 25.50 -65.46 -31.18
N ASP A 319 26.46 -65.93 -30.40
CA ASP A 319 26.26 -67.01 -29.42
C ASP A 319 25.15 -66.72 -28.39
N ILE A 320 25.09 -65.53 -27.82
CA ILE A 320 24.06 -65.16 -26.83
C ILE A 320 22.66 -65.12 -27.46
N GLN A 321 22.53 -64.55 -28.67
CA GLN A 321 21.24 -64.47 -29.36
C GLN A 321 20.78 -65.82 -29.92
N TYR A 322 21.73 -66.69 -30.29
CA TYR A 322 21.45 -68.09 -30.58
C TYR A 322 20.89 -68.81 -29.35
N TRP A 323 21.48 -68.57 -28.17
CA TRP A 323 20.98 -69.13 -26.91
C TRP A 323 19.56 -68.65 -26.58
N VAL A 324 19.26 -67.35 -26.72
CA VAL A 324 17.90 -66.82 -26.56
C VAL A 324 16.92 -67.55 -27.48
N ALA A 325 17.21 -67.59 -28.78
CA ALA A 325 16.33 -68.21 -29.78
C ALA A 325 16.08 -69.70 -29.49
N CYS A 326 17.12 -70.43 -29.06
CA CYS A 326 16.97 -71.83 -28.67
C CYS A 326 16.13 -71.99 -27.38
N ASN A 327 16.36 -71.14 -26.38
CA ASN A 327 15.62 -71.19 -25.12
C ASN A 327 14.12 -70.89 -25.32
N GLU A 328 13.77 -69.90 -26.14
CA GLU A 328 12.37 -69.59 -26.48
C GLU A 328 11.66 -70.79 -27.13
N ILE A 329 12.29 -71.44 -28.12
CA ILE A 329 11.72 -72.62 -28.80
C ILE A 329 11.55 -73.80 -27.82
N LEU A 330 12.49 -73.95 -26.88
CA LEU A 330 12.46 -75.01 -25.87
C LEU A 330 11.37 -74.80 -24.81
N GLN A 331 11.14 -73.56 -24.38
CA GLN A 331 10.13 -73.22 -23.38
C GLN A 331 8.70 -73.26 -23.93
N GLN A 332 8.48 -72.89 -25.19
CA GLN A 332 7.12 -72.77 -25.76
C GLN A 332 6.36 -74.10 -25.85
N ASN A 333 7.04 -75.25 -25.87
CA ASN A 333 6.37 -76.50 -26.24
C ASN A 333 6.64 -77.72 -25.34
N ASN A 334 7.38 -77.58 -24.23
CA ASN A 334 7.71 -78.68 -23.30
C ASN A 334 8.32 -79.96 -23.93
N TYR A 335 8.68 -79.95 -25.22
CA TYR A 335 9.14 -81.13 -25.96
C TYR A 335 10.46 -81.68 -25.41
N TYR A 336 11.33 -80.80 -24.94
CA TYR A 336 12.62 -81.18 -24.35
C TYR A 336 12.43 -81.94 -23.03
N SER A 337 11.61 -81.40 -22.13
CA SER A 337 11.28 -82.06 -20.85
C SER A 337 10.55 -83.38 -21.09
N ASN A 338 9.63 -83.42 -22.06
CA ASN A 338 8.94 -84.66 -22.46
C ASN A 338 9.92 -85.71 -23.01
N TYR A 339 10.85 -85.32 -23.89
CA TYR A 339 11.89 -86.23 -24.39
C TYR A 339 12.74 -86.79 -23.25
N VAL A 340 13.23 -85.93 -22.34
CA VAL A 340 14.01 -86.36 -21.16
C VAL A 340 13.22 -87.34 -20.31
N SER A 341 11.98 -86.99 -19.97
CA SER A 341 11.11 -87.83 -19.14
C SER A 341 10.85 -89.19 -19.78
N LYS A 342 10.53 -89.23 -21.08
CA LYS A 342 10.29 -90.50 -21.80
C LYS A 342 11.56 -91.32 -21.99
N ALA A 343 12.71 -90.69 -22.21
CA ALA A 343 14.00 -91.35 -22.25
C ALA A 343 14.34 -92.00 -20.90
N GLN A 344 14.17 -91.24 -19.80
CA GLN A 344 14.37 -91.73 -18.44
C GLN A 344 13.43 -92.89 -18.11
N SER A 345 12.16 -92.81 -18.50
CA SER A 345 11.19 -93.91 -18.32
C SER A 345 11.58 -95.15 -19.12
N LEU A 346 12.05 -94.98 -20.36
CA LEU A 346 12.52 -96.09 -21.20
C LEU A 346 13.73 -96.78 -20.56
N CYS A 347 14.77 -96.03 -20.21
CA CYS A 347 15.98 -96.58 -19.59
C CYS A 347 15.65 -97.30 -18.27
N LYS A 348 14.80 -96.70 -17.42
CA LYS A 348 14.35 -97.30 -16.16
C LYS A 348 13.59 -98.61 -16.38
N ASN A 349 12.55 -98.59 -17.20
CA ASN A 349 11.70 -99.76 -17.40
C ASN A 349 12.45 -100.89 -18.11
N MET A 350 13.41 -100.57 -18.98
CA MET A 350 14.28 -101.57 -19.58
C MET A 350 15.27 -102.18 -18.59
N ALA A 351 15.89 -101.36 -17.72
CA ALA A 351 16.76 -101.86 -16.66
C ALA A 351 16.00 -102.74 -15.64
N LYS A 352 14.77 -102.36 -15.29
CA LYS A 352 13.87 -103.19 -14.44
C LYS A 352 13.51 -104.50 -15.11
N LEU A 353 13.19 -104.47 -16.41
CA LEU A 353 12.88 -105.68 -17.17
C LEU A 353 14.10 -106.61 -17.23
N LYS A 354 15.29 -106.09 -17.51
CA LYS A 354 16.53 -106.86 -17.49
C LYS A 354 16.78 -107.52 -16.13
N ALA A 355 16.73 -106.74 -15.04
CA ALA A 355 16.90 -107.27 -13.69
C ALA A 355 15.85 -108.32 -13.31
N ALA A 356 14.59 -108.16 -13.76
CA ALA A 356 13.55 -109.16 -13.55
C ALA A 356 13.83 -110.45 -14.35
N MET A 357 14.29 -110.32 -15.60
CA MET A 357 14.67 -111.47 -16.44
C MET A 357 15.88 -112.23 -15.90
N ASP A 358 16.85 -111.53 -15.31
CA ASP A 358 18.04 -112.13 -14.69
C ASP A 358 17.70 -112.95 -13.43
N GLN A 359 16.56 -112.68 -12.76
CA GLN A 359 16.07 -113.40 -11.57
C GLN A 359 15.20 -114.65 -11.89
N LEU A 360 14.82 -114.86 -13.16
CA LEU A 360 13.97 -116.00 -13.57
C LEU A 360 14.81 -117.26 -13.81
N SER A 361 14.24 -118.43 -13.51
CA SER A 361 14.80 -119.72 -13.93
C SER A 361 14.69 -119.91 -15.44
N ASP A 362 15.46 -120.83 -16.00
CA ASP A 362 15.43 -121.12 -17.45
C ASP A 362 14.06 -121.63 -17.90
N GLU A 363 13.31 -122.31 -17.03
CA GLU A 363 11.92 -122.74 -17.28
C GLU A 363 10.94 -121.55 -17.29
N GLU A 364 11.07 -120.62 -16.32
CA GLU A 364 10.21 -119.44 -16.21
C GLU A 364 10.40 -118.45 -17.38
N LYS A 365 11.56 -118.47 -18.04
CA LYS A 365 11.89 -117.67 -19.24
C LYS A 365 11.26 -118.24 -20.53
N GLU A 366 11.04 -119.55 -20.57
CA GLU A 366 10.44 -120.25 -21.72
C GLU A 366 8.91 -120.21 -21.73
N GLU A 367 8.28 -119.66 -20.68
CA GLU A 367 6.83 -119.45 -20.63
C GLU A 367 6.35 -118.48 -21.71
N SER A 368 5.23 -118.83 -22.37
CA SER A 368 4.61 -117.96 -23.38
C SER A 368 3.85 -116.80 -22.75
N TYR A 369 4.00 -115.62 -23.32
CA TYR A 369 3.22 -114.44 -22.98
C TYR A 369 2.79 -113.71 -24.26
N THR A 370 1.55 -113.24 -24.29
CA THR A 370 1.05 -112.47 -25.44
C THR A 370 1.22 -110.97 -25.21
N LEU A 371 2.18 -110.37 -25.90
CA LEU A 371 2.38 -108.92 -25.91
C LEU A 371 1.45 -108.25 -26.93
N LYS A 372 0.70 -107.24 -26.49
CA LYS A 372 -0.17 -106.44 -27.38
C LYS A 372 0.67 -105.74 -28.46
N ASN A 373 0.08 -105.54 -29.64
CA ASN A 373 0.73 -104.76 -30.69
C ASN A 373 0.75 -103.27 -30.31
N TYR A 374 1.94 -102.74 -30.05
CA TYR A 374 2.17 -101.32 -29.80
C TYR A 374 2.79 -100.66 -31.03
N LYS A 375 2.29 -99.48 -31.40
CA LYS A 375 2.84 -98.68 -32.50
C LYS A 375 4.34 -98.40 -32.27
N ASN A 376 5.17 -98.61 -33.29
CA ASN A 376 6.63 -98.45 -33.25
C ASN A 376 7.38 -99.45 -32.32
N VAL A 377 6.76 -100.58 -31.95
CA VAL A 377 7.43 -101.67 -31.23
C VAL A 377 7.50 -102.88 -32.16
N ASP A 378 8.70 -103.40 -32.40
CA ASP A 378 8.92 -104.40 -33.47
C ASP A 378 8.51 -105.83 -33.03
N THR A 379 8.40 -106.06 -31.72
CA THR A 379 8.08 -107.36 -31.13
C THR A 379 6.68 -107.35 -30.51
N TYR A 380 5.81 -108.27 -30.96
CA TYR A 380 4.42 -108.41 -30.50
C TYR A 380 3.91 -109.85 -30.73
N GLY A 381 2.73 -110.17 -30.21
CA GLY A 381 2.09 -111.48 -30.35
C GLY A 381 2.45 -112.45 -29.22
N ASP A 382 2.05 -113.71 -29.39
CA ASP A 382 2.33 -114.79 -28.44
C ASP A 382 3.73 -115.36 -28.68
N LYS A 383 4.63 -115.18 -27.72
CA LYS A 383 6.05 -115.55 -27.79
C LYS A 383 6.57 -115.91 -26.40
N LYS A 384 7.72 -116.58 -26.34
CA LYS A 384 8.40 -116.85 -25.05
C LYS A 384 8.84 -115.55 -24.40
N ARG A 385 8.85 -115.47 -23.07
CA ARG A 385 9.34 -114.29 -22.34
C ARG A 385 10.79 -113.94 -22.71
N SER A 386 11.65 -114.94 -22.93
CA SER A 386 13.01 -114.79 -23.45
C SER A 386 13.04 -114.09 -24.82
N GLU A 387 12.23 -114.55 -25.77
CA GLU A 387 12.11 -113.98 -27.12
C GLU A 387 11.52 -112.55 -27.12
N LEU A 388 10.54 -112.29 -26.25
CA LEU A 388 9.98 -110.94 -26.06
C LEU A 388 11.03 -109.98 -25.49
N TYR A 389 11.80 -110.42 -24.51
CA TYR A 389 12.87 -109.65 -23.92
C TYR A 389 13.99 -109.37 -24.93
N GLU A 390 14.47 -110.37 -25.66
CA GLU A 390 15.51 -110.19 -26.69
C GLU A 390 15.08 -109.21 -27.78
N GLY A 391 13.83 -109.31 -28.23
CA GLY A 391 13.27 -108.40 -29.23
C GLY A 391 13.18 -106.95 -28.74
N LEU A 392 12.64 -106.73 -27.53
CA LEU A 392 12.57 -105.40 -26.91
C LEU A 392 13.97 -104.85 -26.58
N SER A 393 14.90 -105.71 -26.18
CA SER A 393 16.29 -105.35 -25.86
C SER A 393 17.07 -104.92 -27.10
N THR A 394 16.95 -105.67 -28.19
CA THR A 394 17.58 -105.32 -29.48
C THR A 394 17.09 -103.96 -29.98
N GLN A 395 15.77 -103.72 -29.89
CA GLN A 395 15.19 -102.44 -30.28
C GLN A 395 15.63 -101.30 -29.34
N TYR A 396 15.66 -101.54 -28.02
CA TYR A 396 16.16 -100.59 -27.03
C TYR A 396 17.62 -100.20 -27.28
N GLU A 397 18.53 -101.15 -27.51
CA GLU A 397 19.94 -100.85 -27.77
C GLU A 397 20.11 -100.04 -29.06
N THR A 398 19.29 -100.29 -30.08
CA THR A 398 19.27 -99.50 -31.32
C THR A 398 18.79 -98.07 -31.06
N LEU A 399 17.71 -97.89 -30.29
CA LEU A 399 17.18 -96.56 -29.93
C LEU A 399 18.15 -95.79 -29.03
N LYS A 400 18.76 -96.48 -28.07
CA LYS A 400 19.80 -95.94 -27.19
C LYS A 400 20.98 -95.43 -28.01
N LYS A 401 21.49 -96.25 -28.95
CA LYS A 401 22.58 -95.88 -29.85
C LYS A 401 22.24 -94.66 -30.70
N ASN A 402 21.02 -94.58 -31.25
CA ASN A 402 20.67 -93.53 -32.21
C ASN A 402 20.29 -92.19 -31.57
N TYR A 403 19.65 -92.21 -30.40
CA TYR A 403 19.03 -91.02 -29.80
C TYR A 403 19.66 -90.60 -28.47
N ILE A 404 20.07 -91.57 -27.63
CA ILE A 404 20.54 -91.32 -26.26
C ILE A 404 22.05 -91.09 -26.25
N THR A 405 22.83 -91.97 -26.88
CA THR A 405 24.30 -91.93 -26.83
C THR A 405 24.95 -91.28 -28.05
N ASN A 406 24.22 -91.18 -29.17
CA ASN A 406 24.72 -90.49 -30.36
C ASN A 406 24.96 -89.01 -30.10
N SER A 407 26.21 -88.55 -30.26
CA SER A 407 26.56 -87.13 -30.15
C SER A 407 25.87 -86.24 -31.20
N GLN A 408 25.48 -86.82 -32.33
CA GLN A 408 24.77 -86.14 -33.42
C GLN A 408 23.25 -86.17 -33.29
N SER A 409 22.67 -86.76 -32.23
CA SER A 409 21.22 -86.68 -32.03
C SER A 409 20.78 -85.24 -31.75
N ALA A 410 19.54 -84.90 -32.11
CA ALA A 410 18.97 -83.57 -31.90
C ALA A 410 19.14 -83.09 -30.44
N TYR A 411 18.84 -83.96 -29.48
CA TYR A 411 19.02 -83.71 -28.05
C TYR A 411 20.48 -83.39 -27.68
N ASN A 412 21.43 -84.24 -28.09
CA ASN A 412 22.82 -84.11 -27.65
C ASN A 412 23.53 -82.92 -28.31
N GLN A 413 23.22 -82.60 -29.57
CA GLN A 413 23.74 -81.40 -30.23
C GLN A 413 23.22 -80.11 -29.59
N LEU A 414 21.91 -80.05 -29.32
CA LEU A 414 21.28 -78.90 -28.68
C LEU A 414 21.80 -78.70 -27.26
N ALA A 415 21.83 -79.76 -26.45
CA ALA A 415 22.32 -79.74 -25.07
C ALA A 415 23.81 -79.39 -25.00
N GLY A 416 24.62 -79.90 -25.94
CA GLY A 416 26.05 -79.61 -26.03
C GLY A 416 26.32 -78.14 -26.37
N ASN A 417 25.65 -77.62 -27.40
CA ASN A 417 25.79 -76.22 -27.81
C ASN A 417 25.31 -75.26 -26.71
N LEU A 418 24.13 -75.51 -26.12
CA LEU A 418 23.59 -74.69 -25.02
C LEU A 418 24.45 -74.77 -23.76
N GLY A 419 24.95 -75.95 -23.40
CA GLY A 419 25.82 -76.13 -22.24
C GLY A 419 27.14 -75.36 -22.38
N ARG A 420 27.75 -75.36 -23.56
CA ARG A 420 28.97 -74.56 -23.83
C ARG A 420 28.67 -73.06 -23.82
N ILE A 421 27.72 -72.62 -24.66
CA ILE A 421 27.42 -71.19 -24.87
C ILE A 421 26.94 -70.52 -23.59
N SER A 422 26.04 -71.16 -22.84
CA SER A 422 25.51 -70.58 -21.59
C SER A 422 26.59 -70.47 -20.53
N LYS A 423 27.50 -71.46 -20.41
CA LYS A 423 28.63 -71.39 -19.48
C LYS A 423 29.62 -70.28 -19.84
N GLU A 424 29.93 -70.11 -21.13
CA GLU A 424 30.88 -69.11 -21.60
C GLU A 424 30.36 -67.66 -21.50
N ASN A 425 29.03 -67.46 -21.45
CA ASN A 425 28.41 -66.13 -21.58
C ASN A 425 27.50 -65.71 -20.42
N ILE A 426 27.34 -66.52 -19.37
CA ILE A 426 26.45 -66.21 -18.25
C ILE A 426 26.77 -64.87 -17.58
N ASP A 427 28.05 -64.52 -17.46
CA ASP A 427 28.46 -63.25 -16.86
C ASP A 427 28.22 -62.05 -17.80
N ASN A 428 28.25 -62.28 -19.12
CA ASN A 428 28.08 -61.24 -20.14
C ASN A 428 26.63 -60.73 -20.23
N ILE A 429 25.66 -61.53 -19.80
CA ILE A 429 24.23 -61.16 -19.81
C ILE A 429 23.79 -60.40 -18.53
N THR A 430 24.72 -60.10 -17.62
CA THR A 430 24.44 -59.34 -16.40
C THR A 430 24.42 -57.83 -16.65
N THR A 431 23.49 -57.11 -16.00
CA THR A 431 23.28 -55.67 -16.23
C THR A 431 24.15 -54.79 -15.34
N GLY A 432 24.70 -55.29 -14.23
CA GLY A 432 25.30 -54.48 -13.16
C GLY A 432 26.39 -53.51 -13.63
N SER A 433 27.34 -53.98 -14.45
CA SER A 433 28.42 -53.12 -14.98
C SER A 433 27.92 -52.03 -15.94
N THR A 434 26.94 -52.35 -16.79
CA THR A 434 26.31 -51.42 -17.73
C THR A 434 25.48 -50.37 -16.97
N ASP A 435 24.71 -50.83 -15.98
CA ASP A 435 23.86 -50.01 -15.13
C ASP A 435 24.69 -49.00 -14.31
N GLN A 436 25.84 -49.42 -13.77
CA GLN A 436 26.77 -48.51 -13.09
C GLN A 436 27.33 -47.45 -14.03
N LYS A 437 27.82 -47.82 -15.22
CA LYS A 437 28.36 -46.86 -16.19
C LYS A 437 27.31 -45.82 -16.64
N VAL A 438 26.07 -46.25 -16.84
CA VAL A 438 24.95 -45.35 -17.17
C VAL A 438 24.73 -44.35 -16.04
N ARG A 439 24.69 -44.83 -14.78
CA ARG A 439 24.58 -43.98 -13.59
C ARG A 439 25.73 -42.98 -13.48
N ASP A 440 26.97 -43.42 -13.66
CA ASP A 440 28.15 -42.56 -13.53
C ASP A 440 28.09 -41.40 -14.53
N ILE A 441 27.71 -41.66 -15.78
CA ILE A 441 27.55 -40.62 -16.80
C ILE A 441 26.39 -39.68 -16.43
N ALA A 442 25.23 -40.22 -16.05
CA ALA A 442 24.07 -39.41 -15.69
C ALA A 442 24.34 -38.51 -14.47
N ASN A 443 25.00 -39.04 -13.44
CA ASN A 443 25.40 -38.30 -12.25
C ASN A 443 26.35 -37.17 -12.60
N LYS A 444 27.39 -37.44 -13.41
CA LYS A 444 28.34 -36.41 -13.85
C LYS A 444 27.66 -35.27 -14.61
N PHE A 445 26.71 -35.57 -15.50
CA PHE A 445 25.93 -34.54 -16.19
C PHE A 445 25.02 -33.75 -15.22
N ASN A 446 24.39 -34.43 -14.25
CA ASN A 446 23.56 -33.77 -13.25
C ASN A 446 24.38 -32.89 -12.28
N GLU A 447 25.59 -33.29 -11.91
CA GLU A 447 26.52 -32.49 -11.10
C GLU A 447 26.86 -31.17 -11.80
N TYR A 448 27.29 -31.22 -13.07
CA TYR A 448 27.55 -30.01 -13.85
C TYR A 448 26.28 -29.17 -14.05
N TYR A 449 25.15 -29.79 -14.38
CA TYR A 449 23.88 -29.07 -14.56
C TYR A 449 23.51 -28.31 -13.28
N THR A 450 23.52 -28.98 -12.14
CA THR A 450 23.15 -28.41 -10.84
C THR A 450 24.11 -27.28 -10.45
N LYS A 451 25.42 -27.46 -10.67
CA LYS A 451 26.41 -26.41 -10.43
C LYS A 451 26.11 -25.14 -11.23
N TYR A 452 25.82 -25.26 -12.53
CA TYR A 452 25.50 -24.12 -13.38
C TYR A 452 24.09 -23.56 -13.16
N ASP A 453 23.13 -24.37 -12.72
CA ASP A 453 21.78 -23.95 -12.36
C ASP A 453 21.77 -23.09 -11.09
N ASN A 454 22.47 -23.54 -10.05
CA ASN A 454 22.67 -22.77 -8.82
C ASN A 454 23.37 -21.44 -9.12
N ALA A 455 24.45 -21.49 -9.89
CA ALA A 455 25.17 -20.31 -10.34
C ALA A 455 24.30 -19.32 -11.11
N TYR A 456 23.47 -19.82 -12.02
CA TYR A 456 22.53 -19.01 -12.79
C TYR A 456 21.51 -18.33 -11.88
N SER A 457 20.95 -19.06 -10.91
CA SER A 457 19.96 -18.56 -9.95
C SER A 457 20.54 -17.46 -9.04
N LEU A 458 21.77 -17.65 -8.55
CA LEU A 458 22.48 -16.67 -7.73
C LEU A 458 22.76 -15.38 -8.49
N ILE A 459 23.25 -15.48 -9.73
CA ILE A 459 23.47 -14.30 -10.58
C ILE A 459 22.15 -13.60 -10.91
N ASP A 460 21.09 -14.34 -11.22
CA ASP A 460 19.78 -13.74 -11.51
C ASP A 460 19.23 -12.96 -10.31
N SER A 461 19.37 -13.54 -9.12
CA SER A 461 19.00 -12.89 -7.86
C SER A 461 19.83 -11.63 -7.63
N ALA A 462 21.16 -11.70 -7.79
CA ALA A 462 22.05 -10.56 -7.65
C ALA A 462 21.71 -9.43 -8.65
N VAL A 463 21.41 -9.76 -9.90
CA VAL A 463 20.97 -8.79 -10.92
C VAL A 463 19.64 -8.14 -10.52
N GLY A 464 18.70 -8.90 -9.96
CA GLY A 464 17.44 -8.37 -9.44
C GLY A 464 17.67 -7.32 -8.34
N ILE A 465 18.53 -7.63 -7.37
CA ILE A 465 18.87 -6.72 -6.26
C ILE A 465 19.64 -5.49 -6.79
N LEU A 466 20.59 -5.67 -7.71
CA LEU A 466 21.35 -4.56 -8.30
C LEU A 466 20.47 -3.60 -9.10
N LYS A 467 19.40 -4.08 -9.75
CA LYS A 467 18.42 -3.19 -10.39
C LYS A 467 17.70 -2.32 -9.36
N ALA A 468 17.32 -2.88 -8.21
CA ALA A 468 16.76 -2.10 -7.13
C ALA A 468 17.79 -1.09 -6.57
N ALA A 469 19.04 -1.51 -6.39
CA ALA A 469 20.14 -0.60 -5.99
C ALA A 469 20.34 0.53 -7.01
N LYS A 470 20.22 0.25 -8.32
CA LYS A 470 20.30 1.28 -9.37
C LYS A 470 19.20 2.33 -9.23
N SER A 471 17.95 1.91 -9.04
CA SER A 471 16.84 2.86 -8.81
C SER A 471 17.06 3.72 -7.56
N ARG A 472 17.56 3.10 -6.47
CA ARG A 472 17.96 3.82 -5.26
C ARG A 472 19.08 4.84 -5.51
N SER A 473 20.05 4.49 -6.34
CA SER A 473 21.13 5.42 -6.74
C SER A 473 20.61 6.60 -7.58
N GLU A 474 19.65 6.39 -8.46
CA GLU A 474 18.97 7.45 -9.21
C GLU A 474 18.20 8.39 -8.26
N GLU A 475 17.43 7.82 -7.32
CA GLU A 475 16.72 8.57 -6.28
C GLU A 475 17.70 9.36 -5.40
N TYR A 476 18.81 8.75 -4.99
CA TYR A 476 19.85 9.40 -4.18
C TYR A 476 20.43 10.65 -4.89
N GLN A 477 20.72 10.56 -6.19
CA GLN A 477 21.16 11.72 -6.97
C GLN A 477 20.08 12.79 -7.10
N GLU A 478 18.81 12.41 -7.23
CA GLU A 478 17.69 13.36 -7.26
C GLU A 478 17.51 14.06 -5.90
N LYS A 479 17.60 13.33 -4.79
CA LYS A 479 17.52 13.90 -3.43
C LYS A 479 18.67 14.87 -3.18
N TYR A 480 19.89 14.54 -3.62
CA TYR A 480 21.01 15.47 -3.58
C TYR A 480 20.70 16.79 -4.32
N ARG A 481 20.18 16.72 -5.55
CA ARG A 481 19.83 17.92 -6.33
C ARG A 481 18.73 18.73 -5.63
N THR A 482 17.76 18.05 -5.03
CA THR A 482 16.67 18.69 -4.30
C THR A 482 17.17 19.40 -3.04
N TRP A 483 18.04 18.75 -2.26
CA TRP A 483 18.70 19.34 -1.10
C TRP A 483 19.57 20.51 -1.49
N LYS A 484 20.42 20.36 -2.52
CA LYS A 484 21.26 21.43 -3.06
C LYS A 484 20.46 22.65 -3.51
N ASN A 485 19.38 22.45 -4.27
CA ASN A 485 18.54 23.56 -4.72
C ASN A 485 17.87 24.28 -3.53
N ALA A 486 17.45 23.55 -2.49
CA ALA A 486 16.90 24.14 -1.28
C ALA A 486 17.97 24.93 -0.51
N ALA A 487 19.17 24.37 -0.37
CA ALA A 487 20.31 25.05 0.26
C ALA A 487 20.67 26.33 -0.51
N ASP A 488 20.71 26.30 -1.85
CA ASP A 488 21.00 27.47 -2.70
C ASP A 488 19.94 28.58 -2.58
N GLN A 489 18.70 28.25 -2.20
CA GLN A 489 17.60 29.19 -2.00
C GLN A 489 17.43 29.64 -0.54
N CYS A 490 18.15 29.01 0.41
CA CYS A 490 18.05 29.26 1.83
C CYS A 490 19.11 30.26 2.30
N ASN A 491 18.73 31.53 2.46
CA ASN A 491 19.63 32.61 2.92
C ASN A 491 19.73 32.69 4.45
N THR A 492 19.86 31.55 5.12
CA THR A 492 20.03 31.44 6.57
C THR A 492 21.44 30.92 6.91
N THR A 493 21.88 31.05 8.16
CA THR A 493 23.14 30.47 8.64
C THR A 493 23.21 28.96 8.37
N MET A 494 22.11 28.24 8.56
CA MET A 494 22.03 26.80 8.31
C MET A 494 22.13 26.49 6.81
N GLY A 495 21.53 27.32 5.94
CA GLY A 495 21.71 27.22 4.50
C GLY A 495 23.16 27.44 4.06
N GLU A 496 23.90 28.35 4.71
CA GLU A 496 25.34 28.54 4.46
C GLU A 496 26.18 27.33 4.87
N GLU A 497 25.87 26.72 6.02
CA GLU A 497 26.54 25.52 6.51
C GLU A 497 26.27 24.32 5.60
N ASP A 498 25.02 24.11 5.18
CA ASP A 498 24.67 23.05 4.23
C ASP A 498 25.33 23.28 2.87
N ARG A 499 25.41 24.52 2.36
CA ARG A 499 26.15 24.81 1.12
C ARG A 499 27.64 24.46 1.23
N LYS A 500 28.27 24.68 2.39
CA LYS A 500 29.66 24.25 2.65
C LYS A 500 29.75 22.73 2.69
N GLU A 501 28.85 22.07 3.41
CA GLU A 501 28.79 20.60 3.48
C GLU A 501 28.60 19.97 2.09
N ILE A 502 27.73 20.54 1.25
CA ILE A 502 27.50 20.11 -0.13
C ILE A 502 28.73 20.34 -1.01
N ALA A 503 29.44 21.46 -0.84
CA ALA A 503 30.65 21.76 -1.60
C ALA A 503 31.81 20.84 -1.22
N ASP A 504 31.90 20.49 0.06
CA ASP A 504 32.90 19.59 0.62
C ASP A 504 32.49 18.11 0.55
N LEU A 505 31.30 17.80 -0.02
CA LEU A 505 30.77 16.44 -0.15
C LEU A 505 31.67 15.63 -1.09
N ASN A 506 32.69 15.03 -0.51
CA ASN A 506 33.60 14.08 -1.13
C ASN A 506 33.21 12.65 -0.77
N ASP A 507 31.91 12.38 -0.80
CA ASP A 507 31.35 11.10 -0.41
C ASP A 507 31.70 10.01 -1.42
N ASP A 508 32.18 8.87 -0.92
CA ASP A 508 32.62 7.76 -1.76
C ASP A 508 31.44 6.99 -2.36
N VAL A 509 30.31 6.92 -1.67
CA VAL A 509 29.05 6.34 -2.18
C VAL A 509 28.61 7.15 -3.40
N PHE A 510 28.55 8.48 -3.28
CA PHE A 510 28.16 9.39 -4.34
C PHE A 510 29.03 9.27 -5.61
N LYS A 511 30.34 8.99 -5.46
CA LYS A 511 31.28 8.86 -6.58
C LYS A 511 31.39 7.44 -7.16
N ARG A 512 31.16 6.41 -6.35
CA ARG A 512 31.44 5.02 -6.72
C ARG A 512 30.17 4.18 -6.93
N ALA A 513 29.06 4.53 -6.30
CA ALA A 513 27.76 3.88 -6.42
C ALA A 513 26.82 4.59 -7.41
N THR A 514 27.33 5.08 -8.54
CA THR A 514 26.54 5.76 -9.58
C THR A 514 25.69 4.78 -10.42
N PRO A 515 24.54 5.19 -10.97
CA PRO A 515 23.68 4.32 -11.78
C PRO A 515 24.41 3.67 -12.98
N GLU A 516 25.38 4.38 -13.57
CA GLU A 516 26.19 3.91 -14.69
C GLU A 516 27.10 2.74 -14.29
N LYS A 517 27.82 2.87 -13.18
CA LYS A 517 28.70 1.82 -12.64
C LYS A 517 27.92 0.60 -12.15
N ILE A 518 26.74 0.81 -11.58
CA ILE A 518 25.84 -0.30 -11.21
C ILE A 518 25.35 -1.01 -12.48
N GLN A 519 24.99 -0.25 -13.53
CA GLN A 519 24.59 -0.81 -14.81
C GLN A 519 25.71 -1.63 -15.47
N GLU A 520 26.95 -1.16 -15.41
CA GLU A 520 28.12 -1.90 -15.91
C GLU A 520 28.24 -3.28 -15.24
N LEU A 521 28.06 -3.35 -13.91
CA LEU A 521 28.05 -4.63 -13.20
C LEU A 521 26.85 -5.50 -13.61
N ILE A 522 25.65 -4.93 -13.76
CA ILE A 522 24.46 -5.65 -14.24
C ILE A 522 24.72 -6.26 -15.62
N ASP A 523 25.29 -5.49 -16.54
CA ASP A 523 25.59 -5.95 -17.90
C ASP A 523 26.64 -7.06 -17.90
N ARG A 524 27.69 -6.90 -17.07
CA ARG A 524 28.70 -7.95 -16.84
C ARG A 524 28.07 -9.24 -16.35
N LEU A 525 27.17 -9.17 -15.37
CA LEU A 525 26.48 -10.33 -14.80
C LEU A 525 25.50 -10.96 -15.79
N ASN A 526 24.79 -10.17 -16.60
CA ASN A 526 23.92 -10.70 -17.65
C ASN A 526 24.69 -11.47 -18.72
N ASN A 527 25.91 -11.05 -19.06
CA ASN A 527 26.78 -11.80 -19.97
C ASN A 527 27.19 -13.16 -19.38
N VAL A 528 27.52 -13.21 -18.08
CA VAL A 528 27.81 -14.48 -17.38
C VAL A 528 26.55 -15.36 -17.29
N LYS A 529 25.41 -14.77 -16.97
CA LYS A 529 24.11 -15.46 -16.93
C LYS A 529 23.78 -16.11 -18.27
N SER A 530 24.02 -15.41 -19.38
CA SER A 530 23.85 -15.95 -20.74
C SER A 530 24.77 -17.14 -21.01
N LEU A 531 26.05 -17.05 -20.61
CA LEU A 531 26.99 -18.17 -20.68
C LEU A 531 26.48 -19.38 -19.88
N LEU A 532 26.08 -19.19 -18.63
CA LEU A 532 25.56 -20.25 -17.76
C LEU A 532 24.29 -20.90 -18.33
N GLY A 533 23.38 -20.09 -18.89
CA GLY A 533 22.20 -20.58 -19.59
C GLY A 533 22.55 -21.46 -20.79
N ASN A 534 23.54 -21.04 -21.59
CA ASN A 534 24.05 -21.84 -22.72
C ASN A 534 24.74 -23.12 -22.26
N LEU A 535 25.48 -23.10 -21.14
CA LEU A 535 26.12 -24.30 -20.56
C LEU A 535 25.05 -25.32 -20.10
N LYS A 536 24.03 -24.88 -19.36
CA LYS A 536 22.90 -25.73 -18.96
C LYS A 536 22.19 -26.34 -20.17
N LYS A 537 21.88 -25.51 -21.17
CA LYS A 537 21.26 -25.95 -22.41
C LYS A 537 22.14 -26.96 -23.15
N ALA A 538 23.46 -26.76 -23.14
CA ALA A 538 24.38 -27.69 -23.76
C ALA A 538 24.31 -29.07 -23.10
N ILE A 539 24.29 -29.12 -21.76
CA ILE A 539 24.14 -30.37 -21.01
C ILE A 539 22.82 -31.09 -21.33
N ASP A 540 21.71 -30.35 -21.42
CA ASP A 540 20.38 -30.91 -21.72
C ASP A 540 20.24 -31.42 -23.17
N GLU A 541 21.01 -30.86 -24.11
CA GLU A 541 20.97 -31.21 -25.53
C GLU A 541 21.71 -32.50 -25.87
N TYR A 542 22.58 -33.02 -25.00
CA TYR A 542 23.13 -34.37 -25.15
C TYR A 542 22.03 -35.39 -24.94
N LYS A 543 21.60 -36.03 -26.04
CA LYS A 543 20.43 -36.89 -26.06
C LYS A 543 20.73 -38.23 -26.70
N TYR A 544 20.33 -39.29 -26.01
CA TYR A 544 20.27 -40.64 -26.55
C TYR A 544 18.83 -40.95 -26.94
N ASN A 545 18.62 -41.23 -28.23
CA ASN A 545 17.32 -41.45 -28.85
C ASN A 545 16.24 -40.42 -28.42
N GLY A 546 16.62 -39.15 -28.42
CA GLY A 546 15.75 -38.02 -28.05
C GLY A 546 15.59 -37.75 -26.55
N THR A 547 16.10 -38.63 -25.67
CA THR A 547 16.06 -38.45 -24.21
C THR A 547 17.40 -37.92 -23.71
N SER A 548 17.38 -36.89 -22.85
CA SER A 548 18.62 -36.31 -22.30
C SER A 548 19.39 -37.33 -21.46
N VAL A 549 20.71 -37.42 -21.67
CA VAL A 549 21.61 -38.36 -21.03
C VAL A 549 21.53 -38.31 -19.51
N ARG A 550 21.37 -37.11 -18.93
CA ARG A 550 21.25 -36.93 -17.46
C ARG A 550 19.99 -37.56 -16.85
N LYS A 551 18.97 -37.83 -17.69
CA LYS A 551 17.69 -38.44 -17.29
C LYS A 551 17.69 -39.96 -17.48
N ILE A 552 18.84 -40.54 -17.87
CA ILE A 552 19.01 -41.98 -18.05
C ILE A 552 19.91 -42.48 -16.93
N ASP A 553 19.30 -42.74 -15.78
CA ASP A 553 19.95 -43.06 -14.50
C ASP A 553 20.04 -44.57 -14.21
N SER A 554 19.63 -45.41 -15.15
CA SER A 554 19.68 -46.87 -15.00
C SER A 554 19.64 -47.56 -16.34
N TYR A 555 20.07 -48.81 -16.36
CA TYR A 555 19.91 -49.73 -17.47
C TYR A 555 18.43 -49.88 -17.87
N SER A 556 17.51 -49.90 -16.90
CA SER A 556 16.07 -49.97 -17.18
C SER A 556 15.62 -48.76 -18.01
N THR A 557 16.01 -47.55 -17.58
CA THR A 557 15.72 -46.31 -18.31
C THR A 557 16.37 -46.31 -19.70
N LEU A 558 17.63 -46.75 -19.80
CA LEU A 558 18.36 -46.87 -21.07
C LEU A 558 17.61 -47.81 -22.04
N LYS A 559 17.20 -49.00 -21.57
CA LYS A 559 16.47 -50.00 -22.35
C LYS A 559 15.14 -49.42 -22.85
N ASN A 560 14.35 -48.84 -21.94
CA ASN A 560 13.02 -48.30 -22.26
C ASN A 560 13.08 -47.13 -23.25
N LYS A 561 14.12 -46.30 -23.18
CA LYS A 561 14.29 -45.12 -24.05
C LYS A 561 15.10 -45.39 -25.31
N SER A 562 15.62 -46.60 -25.50
CA SER A 562 16.47 -46.97 -26.63
C SER A 562 15.79 -46.94 -28.01
N GLY A 563 14.46 -47.10 -28.07
CA GLY A 563 13.74 -47.22 -29.34
C GLY A 563 14.00 -48.54 -30.10
N VAL A 564 14.66 -49.50 -29.46
CA VAL A 564 14.96 -50.81 -30.03
C VAL A 564 13.68 -51.66 -30.08
N ASN A 565 13.44 -52.30 -31.22
CA ASN A 565 12.43 -53.32 -31.43
C ASN A 565 13.03 -54.73 -31.22
N ALA A 566 12.49 -55.48 -30.25
CA ALA A 566 12.92 -56.84 -29.91
C ALA A 566 12.86 -57.80 -31.10
N ASN A 567 11.83 -57.70 -31.95
CA ASN A 567 11.58 -58.64 -33.05
C ASN A 567 12.60 -58.55 -34.19
N LYS A 568 13.43 -57.49 -34.20
CA LYS A 568 14.51 -57.31 -35.17
C LYS A 568 15.87 -57.81 -34.67
N ILE A 569 15.94 -58.27 -33.42
CA ILE A 569 17.17 -58.83 -32.84
C ILE A 569 17.34 -60.25 -33.40
N SER A 570 18.24 -60.39 -34.37
CA SER A 570 18.52 -61.66 -35.06
C SER A 570 19.66 -62.41 -34.38
N TYR A 571 19.60 -63.75 -34.38
CA TYR A 571 20.74 -64.59 -33.98
C TYR A 571 21.86 -64.61 -35.03
N LYS A 572 21.58 -64.14 -36.26
CA LYS A 572 22.59 -64.06 -37.32
C LYS A 572 23.45 -62.81 -37.11
N LYS A 573 24.76 -63.02 -37.06
CA LYS A 573 25.73 -61.98 -36.66
C LYS A 573 25.67 -60.72 -37.54
N GLN A 574 25.64 -60.88 -38.86
CA GLN A 574 25.63 -59.74 -39.81
C GLN A 574 24.35 -58.90 -39.71
N GLU A 575 23.19 -59.55 -39.61
CA GLU A 575 21.90 -58.86 -39.45
C GLU A 575 21.84 -58.10 -38.12
N LEU A 576 22.33 -58.72 -37.04
CA LEU A 576 22.41 -58.12 -35.72
C LEU A 576 23.35 -56.91 -35.68
N GLU A 577 24.54 -57.03 -36.29
CA GLU A 577 25.52 -55.94 -36.37
C GLU A 577 24.96 -54.73 -37.13
N LYS A 578 24.32 -54.97 -38.28
CA LYS A 578 23.67 -53.91 -39.06
C LYS A 578 22.56 -53.24 -38.24
N TYR A 579 21.67 -54.03 -37.64
CA TYR A 579 20.57 -53.48 -36.85
C TYR A 579 21.06 -52.66 -35.66
N THR A 580 22.08 -53.13 -34.95
CA THR A 580 22.68 -52.43 -33.79
C THR A 580 23.23 -51.06 -34.18
N GLN A 581 23.81 -50.94 -35.38
CA GLN A 581 24.31 -49.66 -35.89
C GLN A 581 23.15 -48.75 -36.32
N ASP A 582 22.19 -49.29 -37.07
CA ASP A 582 21.04 -48.53 -37.58
C ASP A 582 20.10 -48.04 -36.45
N SER A 583 20.04 -48.76 -35.32
CA SER A 583 19.21 -48.41 -34.16
C SER A 583 19.85 -47.38 -33.23
N PHE A 584 21.15 -47.13 -33.34
CA PHE A 584 21.83 -46.17 -32.47
C PHE A 584 21.56 -44.73 -32.93
N LYS A 585 20.97 -43.93 -32.04
CA LYS A 585 20.69 -42.51 -32.28
C LYS A 585 21.22 -41.68 -31.12
N PHE A 586 22.14 -40.79 -31.42
CA PHE A 586 22.69 -39.85 -30.46
C PHE A 586 22.74 -38.45 -31.06
N THR A 587 22.53 -37.44 -30.23
CA THR A 587 22.59 -36.03 -30.62
C THR A 587 23.52 -35.33 -29.65
N THR A 588 24.57 -34.70 -30.19
CA THR A 588 25.47 -33.81 -29.46
C THR A 588 24.90 -32.40 -29.45
N SER A 589 25.35 -31.58 -28.50
CA SER A 589 24.81 -30.22 -28.36
C SER A 589 25.36 -29.25 -29.40
N SER A 590 24.44 -28.51 -30.03
CA SER A 590 24.79 -27.34 -30.86
C SER A 590 25.10 -26.10 -30.01
N ALA A 591 24.54 -26.02 -28.79
CA ALA A 591 24.79 -24.93 -27.85
C ALA A 591 26.23 -24.90 -27.33
N ILE A 592 26.97 -26.02 -27.38
CA ILE A 592 28.39 -26.09 -26.97
C ILE A 592 29.24 -25.03 -27.70
N GLY A 593 28.97 -24.76 -28.99
CA GLY A 593 29.69 -23.75 -29.78
C GLY A 593 29.45 -22.31 -29.31
N LYS A 594 28.38 -22.07 -28.54
CA LYS A 594 28.03 -20.77 -27.96
C LYS A 594 28.53 -20.58 -26.52
N THR A 595 29.34 -21.52 -26.01
CA THR A 595 29.91 -21.47 -24.66
C THR A 595 31.36 -20.97 -24.65
N GLY A 596 31.74 -20.16 -25.65
CA GLY A 596 33.04 -19.50 -25.70
C GLY A 596 33.17 -18.49 -24.55
N ILE A 597 34.28 -18.57 -23.81
CA ILE A 597 34.57 -17.65 -22.71
C ILE A 597 35.50 -16.54 -23.21
N THR A 598 35.06 -15.32 -22.99
CA THR A 598 35.69 -14.03 -23.29
C THR A 598 35.80 -13.24 -21.98
N ASP A 599 36.50 -12.12 -21.99
CA ASP A 599 36.63 -11.28 -20.78
C ASP A 599 35.27 -10.70 -20.33
N ALA A 600 34.34 -10.48 -21.25
CA ALA A 600 33.01 -9.93 -20.96
C ALA A 600 32.03 -10.93 -20.31
N ASN A 601 32.19 -12.24 -20.55
CA ASN A 601 31.30 -13.29 -20.02
C ASN A 601 32.02 -14.27 -19.09
N ASN A 602 33.25 -13.97 -18.67
CA ASN A 602 34.03 -14.83 -17.79
C ASN A 602 33.30 -15.05 -16.45
N PRO A 603 33.11 -16.31 -16.00
CA PRO A 603 32.43 -16.58 -14.73
C PRO A 603 33.23 -16.14 -13.49
N ALA A 604 34.54 -15.92 -13.58
CA ALA A 604 35.34 -15.40 -12.47
C ALA A 604 35.20 -13.87 -12.34
N ILE A 605 34.04 -13.41 -11.86
CA ILE A 605 33.65 -11.99 -11.78
C ILE A 605 34.58 -11.16 -10.88
N ASP A 606 35.26 -11.80 -9.93
CA ASP A 606 36.15 -11.18 -8.93
C ASP A 606 37.60 -11.05 -9.43
N LYS A 607 37.95 -11.74 -10.53
CA LYS A 607 39.32 -11.86 -11.04
C LYS A 607 39.51 -11.30 -12.45
N VAL A 608 38.47 -11.36 -13.30
CA VAL A 608 38.58 -11.02 -14.72
C VAL A 608 37.56 -9.97 -15.11
N ASN A 609 38.08 -8.83 -15.59
CA ASN A 609 37.29 -7.66 -15.99
C ASN A 609 36.27 -7.28 -14.91
N THR A 610 36.79 -7.09 -13.69
CA THR A 610 36.02 -6.82 -12.47
C THR A 610 35.50 -5.38 -12.48
N PRO A 611 34.17 -5.14 -12.50
CA PRO A 611 33.61 -3.79 -12.54
C PRO A 611 33.95 -2.96 -11.30
N ASP A 612 34.11 -1.64 -11.48
CA ASP A 612 34.46 -0.70 -10.41
C ASP A 612 33.52 -0.77 -9.20
N PHE A 613 32.21 -0.89 -9.46
CA PHE A 613 31.21 -0.96 -8.39
C PHE A 613 31.39 -2.22 -7.53
N TYR A 614 31.79 -3.35 -8.12
CA TYR A 614 32.10 -4.56 -7.35
C TYR A 614 33.33 -4.37 -6.46
N ASN A 615 34.39 -3.73 -6.99
CA ASN A 615 35.58 -3.43 -6.19
C ASN A 615 35.23 -2.52 -5.00
N TRP A 616 34.39 -1.50 -5.21
CA TRP A 616 33.89 -0.66 -4.12
C TRP A 616 33.10 -1.45 -3.08
N MET A 617 32.17 -2.32 -3.49
CA MET A 617 31.42 -3.18 -2.55
C MET A 617 32.36 -4.09 -1.75
N LYS A 618 33.37 -4.66 -2.42
CA LYS A 618 34.37 -5.52 -1.78
C LYS A 618 35.17 -4.75 -0.72
N ASP A 619 35.69 -3.58 -1.07
CA ASP A 619 36.50 -2.76 -0.16
C ASP A 619 35.68 -2.28 1.05
N ARG A 620 34.40 -1.93 0.83
CA ARG A 620 33.50 -1.43 1.87
C ARG A 620 33.01 -2.52 2.81
N PHE A 621 32.70 -3.72 2.30
CA PHE A 621 32.10 -4.79 3.08
C PHE A 621 33.09 -5.88 3.52
N GLN A 622 34.40 -5.68 3.35
CA GLN A 622 35.43 -6.67 3.72
C GLN A 622 35.41 -7.03 5.22
N ASP A 623 35.17 -6.04 6.08
CA ASP A 623 35.14 -6.18 7.55
C ASP A 623 33.71 -6.16 8.11
N TYR A 624 32.71 -6.39 7.25
CA TYR A 624 31.31 -6.37 7.63
C TYR A 624 30.98 -7.45 8.66
N ASP A 625 30.26 -7.06 9.71
CA ASP A 625 29.85 -7.92 10.81
C ASP A 625 28.38 -7.62 11.14
N GLU A 626 27.51 -8.63 10.99
CA GLU A 626 26.07 -8.51 11.20
C GLU A 626 25.73 -8.18 12.67
N GLU A 627 26.50 -8.68 13.65
CA GLU A 627 26.27 -8.38 15.07
C GLU A 627 26.62 -6.92 15.38
N LYS A 628 27.73 -6.42 14.85
CA LYS A 628 28.12 -5.00 15.00
C LYS A 628 27.11 -4.07 14.34
N LYS A 629 26.62 -4.42 13.14
CA LYS A 629 25.58 -3.65 12.45
C LYS A 629 24.27 -3.62 13.25
N ASN A 630 23.87 -4.76 13.83
CA ASN A 630 22.64 -4.83 14.64
C ASN A 630 22.79 -4.06 15.96
N GLN A 631 23.99 -4.03 16.55
CA GLN A 631 24.26 -3.18 17.70
C GLN A 631 24.19 -1.69 17.32
N ALA A 632 24.75 -1.29 16.18
CA ALA A 632 24.67 0.07 15.69
C ALA A 632 23.23 0.55 15.43
N GLU A 633 22.35 -0.34 14.94
CA GLU A 633 20.91 -0.05 14.82
C GLU A 633 20.24 0.16 16.18
N LYS A 634 20.56 -0.67 17.18
CA LYS A 634 20.05 -0.50 18.54
C LYS A 634 20.52 0.80 19.17
N ASP A 635 21.81 1.12 19.05
CA ASP A 635 22.38 2.36 19.58
C ASP A 635 21.72 3.60 18.95
N LYS A 636 21.45 3.56 17.63
CA LYS A 636 20.67 4.59 16.93
C LYS A 636 19.24 4.70 17.46
N GLU A 637 18.54 3.58 17.63
CA GLU A 637 17.18 3.58 18.17
C GLU A 637 17.11 4.06 19.62
N GLU A 638 18.11 3.72 20.45
CA GLU A 638 18.20 4.16 21.84
C GLU A 638 18.38 5.69 21.92
N GLU A 639 19.26 6.27 21.09
CA GLU A 639 19.42 7.72 21.03
C GLU A 639 18.20 8.43 20.45
N GLU A 640 17.52 7.87 19.44
CA GLU A 640 16.26 8.42 18.91
C GLU A 640 15.17 8.48 19.99
N LYS A 641 15.05 7.43 20.81
CA LYS A 641 14.00 7.31 21.85
C LYS A 641 14.37 7.96 23.18
N LYS A 642 15.62 8.41 23.36
CA LYS A 642 16.17 8.94 24.62
C LYS A 642 15.35 10.07 25.23
N HIS A 643 14.60 10.80 24.42
CA HIS A 643 13.79 11.94 24.86
C HIS A 643 12.29 11.79 24.56
N ASP A 644 11.85 10.64 24.05
CA ASP A 644 10.45 10.39 23.67
C ASP A 644 9.47 10.64 24.82
N ASP A 645 9.83 10.24 26.05
CA ASP A 645 8.94 10.42 27.21
C ASP A 645 8.68 11.90 27.52
N LYS A 646 9.66 12.79 27.27
CA LYS A 646 9.46 14.24 27.44
C LYS A 646 8.54 14.82 26.37
N VAL A 647 8.60 14.28 25.15
CA VAL A 647 7.79 14.73 24.01
C VAL A 647 6.33 14.28 24.16
N LYS A 648 6.07 13.11 24.77
CA LYS A 648 4.70 12.62 25.03
C LYS A 648 3.88 13.57 25.89
N ASP A 649 4.49 14.17 26.89
CA ASP A 649 3.81 15.07 27.83
C ASP A 649 3.62 16.49 27.27
N ALA A 650 4.44 16.90 26.30
CA ALA A 650 4.41 18.23 25.69
C ALA A 650 3.14 18.54 24.86
N ASN A 651 2.47 17.50 24.35
CA ASN A 651 1.24 17.62 23.55
C ASN A 651 -0.05 17.45 24.37
N GLN A 652 0.06 17.24 25.69
CA GLN A 652 -1.11 17.15 26.55
C GLN A 652 -1.52 18.54 27.03
N ALA A 653 -2.75 18.94 26.75
CA ALA A 653 -3.29 20.22 27.16
C ALA A 653 -3.55 20.28 28.68
N ASN A 654 -3.95 21.45 29.19
CA ASN A 654 -4.57 21.52 30.51
C ASN A 654 -6.02 20.99 30.41
N SER A 655 -6.47 20.25 31.44
CA SER A 655 -7.82 19.69 31.63
C SER A 655 -8.88 19.93 30.53
N ASP A 656 -9.42 18.85 29.95
CA ASP A 656 -10.52 18.88 28.97
C ASP A 656 -11.92 19.11 29.60
N ALA A 657 -11.98 19.42 30.89
CA ALA A 657 -13.24 19.67 31.59
C ALA A 657 -13.88 20.98 31.09
N GLY A 658 -14.91 20.85 30.26
CA GLY A 658 -15.71 21.95 29.72
C GLY A 658 -16.88 21.41 28.91
N ASN A 659 -17.90 22.24 28.67
CA ASN A 659 -19.02 21.83 27.84
C ASN A 659 -18.63 21.85 26.35
N GLU A 660 -19.14 20.91 25.56
CA GLU A 660 -18.77 20.75 24.15
C GLU A 660 -19.63 21.64 23.24
N ILE A 661 -19.04 22.71 22.69
CA ILE A 661 -19.74 23.59 21.75
C ILE A 661 -20.19 22.82 20.51
N LYS A 662 -19.38 21.86 20.03
CA LYS A 662 -19.70 21.06 18.84
C LYS A 662 -20.99 20.24 18.95
N ASP A 663 -21.47 19.96 20.16
CA ASP A 663 -22.65 19.12 20.38
C ASP A 663 -23.94 19.97 20.48
N ILE A 664 -23.82 21.30 20.38
CA ILE A 664 -24.95 22.23 20.32
C ILE A 664 -25.66 22.10 18.95
N ALA A 665 -26.99 22.13 18.96
CA ALA A 665 -27.82 22.12 17.75
C ALA A 665 -27.85 23.49 17.05
N ASP A 666 -28.21 23.51 15.76
CA ASP A 666 -28.36 24.75 14.96
C ASP A 666 -27.11 25.66 14.97
N ARG A 667 -25.93 25.05 14.89
CA ARG A 667 -24.65 25.77 14.82
C ARG A 667 -24.42 26.39 13.43
N PRO A 668 -24.20 27.72 13.33
CA PRO A 668 -23.75 28.36 12.10
C PRO A 668 -22.57 27.66 11.42
N SER A 669 -21.61 27.14 12.18
CA SER A 669 -20.43 26.47 11.59
C SER A 669 -20.72 25.11 10.95
N ALA A 670 -21.90 24.51 11.14
CA ALA A 670 -22.24 23.20 10.58
C ALA A 670 -22.17 23.19 9.04
N ALA A 671 -22.50 24.31 8.40
CA ALA A 671 -22.37 24.49 6.94
C ALA A 671 -20.91 24.43 6.44
N TYR A 672 -19.94 24.61 7.34
CA TYR A 672 -18.50 24.64 7.06
C TYR A 672 -17.78 23.39 7.58
N ALA A 673 -18.50 22.29 7.85
CA ALA A 673 -17.91 21.05 8.35
C ALA A 673 -16.81 20.47 7.43
N ALA A 674 -16.88 20.71 6.12
CA ALA A 674 -15.86 20.30 5.16
C ALA A 674 -14.52 21.07 5.31
N LEU A 675 -14.53 22.21 6.00
CA LEU A 675 -13.35 23.05 6.29
C LEU A 675 -12.81 22.82 7.71
N LEU A 676 -13.25 21.76 8.39
CA LEU A 676 -12.61 21.30 9.61
C LEU A 676 -11.20 20.82 9.27
N GLN A 677 -10.20 21.50 9.81
CA GLN A 677 -8.80 21.11 9.70
C GLN A 677 -8.37 20.54 11.06
N GLU A 678 -7.79 19.35 11.08
CA GLU A 678 -7.08 18.86 12.26
C GLU A 678 -5.67 19.46 12.27
N GLY A 679 -5.21 19.93 13.43
CA GLY A 679 -3.82 20.34 13.62
C GLY A 679 -2.90 19.13 13.75
N PHE A 680 -1.66 19.35 14.15
CA PHE A 680 -0.73 18.25 14.43
C PHE A 680 -1.18 17.48 15.68
N THR A 681 -1.46 16.19 15.54
CA THR A 681 -1.98 15.34 16.64
C THR A 681 -1.06 14.18 17.01
N ASP A 682 0.16 14.14 16.45
CA ASP A 682 1.03 12.98 16.50
C ASP A 682 2.27 13.27 17.35
N GLY A 683 2.52 12.51 18.41
CA GLY A 683 3.65 12.74 19.31
C GLY A 683 5.01 12.37 18.72
N LYS A 684 5.05 11.77 17.52
CA LYS A 684 6.28 11.44 16.80
C LYS A 684 6.68 12.58 15.87
N VAL A 685 7.76 13.26 16.21
CA VAL A 685 8.25 14.40 15.46
C VAL A 685 8.97 13.92 14.21
N LYS A 686 8.31 13.99 13.05
CA LYS A 686 8.96 13.81 11.75
C LYS A 686 9.24 15.17 11.14
N ALA A 687 10.49 15.43 10.75
CA ALA A 687 10.90 16.68 10.12
C ALA A 687 10.00 17.05 8.91
N SER A 688 9.68 16.06 8.05
CA SER A 688 8.72 16.21 6.94
C SER A 688 7.37 16.80 7.35
N LYS A 689 6.80 16.32 8.46
CA LYS A 689 5.48 16.76 8.92
C LYS A 689 5.54 18.17 9.49
N VAL A 690 6.60 18.48 10.25
CA VAL A 690 6.87 19.85 10.73
C VAL A 690 7.04 20.82 9.55
N ALA A 691 7.89 20.47 8.58
CA ALA A 691 8.13 21.27 7.38
C ALA A 691 6.82 21.54 6.61
N SER A 692 5.95 20.53 6.48
CA SER A 692 4.65 20.68 5.81
C SER A 692 3.70 21.65 6.53
N ILE A 693 3.63 21.58 7.86
CA ILE A 693 2.76 22.44 8.67
C ILE A 693 3.25 23.89 8.62
N VAL A 694 4.55 24.08 8.86
CA VAL A 694 5.17 25.41 8.88
C VAL A 694 5.12 26.05 7.50
N SER A 695 5.27 25.26 6.42
CA SER A 695 5.08 25.76 5.05
C SER A 695 3.65 26.15 4.75
N GLY A 696 2.67 25.37 5.23
CA GLY A 696 1.26 25.71 5.09
C GLY A 696 0.90 27.01 5.83
N LEU A 697 1.48 27.23 7.01
CA LEU A 697 1.22 28.42 7.83
C LEU A 697 1.93 29.68 7.32
N PHE A 698 3.18 29.56 6.84
CA PHE A 698 4.04 30.73 6.62
C PHE A 698 4.45 31.01 5.16
N SER A 699 4.00 30.21 4.19
CA SER A 699 4.35 30.35 2.77
C SER A 699 4.28 31.78 2.22
N ASP A 700 3.22 32.53 2.51
CA ASP A 700 3.04 33.93 2.09
C ASP A 700 2.95 34.92 3.27
N PHE A 701 3.27 34.48 4.49
CA PHE A 701 3.06 35.28 5.71
C PHE A 701 3.75 36.64 5.65
N SER A 702 4.99 36.69 5.14
CA SER A 702 5.72 37.95 4.97
C SER A 702 5.07 38.89 3.95
N GLY A 703 4.45 38.36 2.90
CA GLY A 703 3.66 39.15 1.96
C GLY A 703 2.41 39.72 2.63
N THR A 704 1.68 38.88 3.36
CA THR A 704 0.43 39.22 4.04
C THR A 704 0.61 40.33 5.09
N VAL A 705 1.62 40.25 5.97
CA VAL A 705 1.86 41.28 7.00
C VAL A 705 2.32 42.63 6.42
N ASN A 706 2.72 42.65 5.14
CA ASN A 706 3.15 43.84 4.41
C ASN A 706 2.10 44.37 3.42
N GLN A 707 0.89 43.80 3.38
CA GLN A 707 -0.20 44.18 2.47
C GLN A 707 -0.95 45.47 2.89
N THR A 708 -1.85 45.96 2.03
CA THR A 708 -2.67 47.18 2.20
C THR A 708 -3.42 47.24 3.54
N ALA A 709 -3.44 48.44 4.14
CA ALA A 709 -3.81 48.66 5.54
C ALA A 709 -5.26 48.38 5.95
N VAL A 710 -6.22 48.24 5.02
CA VAL A 710 -7.65 48.16 5.37
C VAL A 710 -8.10 46.74 5.71
N ASP A 711 -7.86 45.76 4.83
CA ASP A 711 -8.25 44.36 5.07
C ASP A 711 -7.47 43.76 6.25
N LEU A 712 -6.17 44.06 6.29
CA LEU A 712 -5.30 43.67 7.41
C LEU A 712 -5.78 44.25 8.74
N ARG A 713 -6.27 45.49 8.76
CA ARG A 713 -6.84 46.10 9.98
C ARG A 713 -8.09 45.37 10.43
N ASP A 714 -9.01 45.04 9.52
CA ASP A 714 -10.27 44.38 9.86
C ASP A 714 -10.03 42.96 10.41
N ASP A 715 -9.04 42.24 9.87
CA ASP A 715 -8.61 40.94 10.38
C ASP A 715 -7.93 41.06 11.75
N LEU A 716 -7.10 42.09 11.95
CA LEU A 716 -6.49 42.37 13.26
C LEU A 716 -7.52 42.79 14.31
N TYR A 717 -8.55 43.55 13.93
CA TYR A 717 -9.68 43.87 14.81
C TYR A 717 -10.44 42.62 15.22
N THR A 718 -10.67 41.70 14.28
CA THR A 718 -11.32 40.42 14.57
C THR A 718 -10.46 39.56 15.50
N LEU A 719 -9.15 39.51 15.26
CA LEU A 719 -8.20 38.80 16.10
C LEU A 719 -8.20 39.36 17.53
N ASP A 720 -8.12 40.69 17.69
CA ASP A 720 -8.15 41.34 18.99
C ASP A 720 -9.50 41.15 19.70
N TYR A 721 -10.61 41.21 18.96
CA TYR A 721 -11.93 40.88 19.49
C TYR A 721 -11.99 39.45 20.04
N ILE A 722 -11.51 38.46 19.28
CA ILE A 722 -11.54 37.05 19.71
C ILE A 722 -10.73 36.85 20.99
N MET A 723 -9.52 37.39 21.04
CA MET A 723 -8.61 37.19 22.17
C MET A 723 -9.04 37.90 23.45
N ASN A 724 -9.80 38.99 23.34
CA ASN A 724 -10.30 39.73 24.51
C ASN A 724 -11.74 39.35 24.90
N MET A 725 -12.52 38.69 24.05
CA MET A 725 -13.90 38.28 24.36
C MET A 725 -14.02 36.84 24.83
N PHE A 726 -13.09 35.96 24.45
CA PHE A 726 -13.19 34.52 24.66
C PHE A 726 -11.98 33.95 25.39
N SER A 727 -12.21 32.85 26.09
CA SER A 727 -11.20 32.14 26.89
C SER A 727 -10.46 31.05 26.09
N TYR A 728 -9.22 30.80 26.48
CA TYR A 728 -8.33 29.79 25.92
C TYR A 728 -7.62 28.98 27.04
N ASP A 729 -6.94 27.89 26.70
CA ASP A 729 -6.48 26.89 27.69
C ASP A 729 -5.60 27.46 28.82
N THR A 730 -4.70 28.39 28.49
CA THR A 730 -3.76 29.00 29.44
C THR A 730 -4.21 30.36 29.96
N PHE A 731 -5.43 30.81 29.64
CA PHE A 731 -5.95 32.16 29.91
C PHE A 731 -5.72 32.61 31.37
N GLU A 732 -6.18 31.81 32.32
CA GLU A 732 -6.02 32.11 33.75
C GLU A 732 -4.56 32.09 34.21
N LYS A 733 -3.74 31.18 33.67
CA LYS A 733 -2.32 31.07 34.05
C LYS A 733 -1.50 32.25 33.52
N GLU A 734 -1.73 32.67 32.28
CA GLU A 734 -1.10 33.85 31.69
C GLU A 734 -1.51 35.13 32.42
N GLY A 735 -2.79 35.30 32.71
CA GLY A 735 -3.28 36.44 33.50
C GLY A 735 -2.64 36.50 34.90
N LYS A 736 -2.55 35.36 35.59
CA LYS A 736 -1.84 35.29 36.88
C LYS A 736 -0.34 35.56 36.76
N TYR A 737 0.31 35.15 35.66
CA TYR A 737 1.70 35.51 35.40
C TYR A 737 1.88 37.03 35.26
N HIS A 738 1.00 37.71 34.52
CA HIS A 738 1.04 39.17 34.40
C HIS A 738 0.86 39.86 35.76
N LEU A 739 -0.04 39.37 36.61
CA LEU A 739 -0.24 39.88 37.96
C LEU A 739 0.98 39.71 38.86
N CYS A 740 1.78 38.66 38.66
CA CYS A 740 3.04 38.47 39.39
C CYS A 740 4.15 39.45 38.97
N GLY A 741 4.07 40.07 37.78
CA GLY A 741 5.10 40.99 37.30
C GLY A 741 6.45 40.35 36.95
N GLY A 742 6.48 39.03 36.71
CA GLY A 742 7.68 38.25 36.35
C GLY A 742 8.30 37.42 37.48
N GLY A 743 9.46 36.79 37.24
CA GLY A 743 10.18 35.97 38.23
C GLY A 743 9.58 34.58 38.50
N VAL A 744 8.59 34.19 37.71
CA VAL A 744 7.93 32.87 37.78
C VAL A 744 8.65 31.86 36.88
N ASN A 745 8.86 30.65 37.39
CA ASN A 745 9.47 29.51 36.69
C ASN A 745 8.74 28.19 37.04
N LEU A 746 9.11 27.09 36.39
CA LEU A 746 8.47 25.77 36.57
C LEU A 746 8.51 25.26 38.02
N SER A 747 9.44 25.72 38.85
CA SER A 747 9.57 25.30 40.25
C SER A 747 8.68 26.09 41.22
N ASN A 748 8.28 27.32 40.88
CA ASN A 748 7.63 28.25 41.81
C ASN A 748 6.25 28.75 41.34
N TYR A 749 5.80 28.38 40.15
CA TYR A 749 4.59 28.92 39.53
C TYR A 749 3.32 28.69 40.35
N GLU A 750 3.12 27.49 40.92
CA GLU A 750 1.91 27.17 41.70
C GLU A 750 1.74 28.11 42.89
N SER A 751 2.81 28.29 43.67
CA SER A 751 2.84 29.17 44.84
C SER A 751 2.54 30.62 44.46
N ASN A 752 3.15 31.11 43.39
CA ASN A 752 2.98 32.48 42.90
C ASN A 752 1.56 32.72 42.36
N TYR A 753 1.02 31.77 41.59
CA TYR A 753 -0.32 31.88 41.01
C TYR A 753 -1.42 31.77 42.07
N ASN A 754 -1.24 30.91 43.08
CA ASN A 754 -2.18 30.81 44.19
C ASN A 754 -2.31 32.14 44.95
N ALA A 755 -1.20 32.87 45.14
CA ALA A 755 -1.19 34.18 45.80
C ALA A 755 -1.97 35.26 45.04
N GLN A 756 -2.15 35.11 43.73
CA GLN A 756 -2.89 36.06 42.89
C GLN A 756 -4.38 35.71 42.72
N SER A 757 -4.87 34.65 43.37
CA SER A 757 -6.24 34.16 43.16
C SER A 757 -7.32 35.14 43.59
N GLU A 758 -7.09 35.92 44.64
CA GLU A 758 -8.03 36.99 45.05
C GLU A 758 -8.09 38.11 44.01
N ALA A 759 -6.93 38.54 43.49
CA ALA A 759 -6.85 39.54 42.44
C ALA A 759 -7.53 39.07 41.15
N TRP A 760 -7.36 37.79 40.78
CA TRP A 760 -8.00 37.19 39.60
C TRP A 760 -9.53 37.13 39.67
N ASN A 761 -10.13 37.12 40.87
CA ASN A 761 -11.59 37.09 41.01
C ASN A 761 -12.20 38.48 41.25
N ASN A 762 -11.43 39.56 41.02
CA ASN A 762 -11.88 40.91 41.27
C ASN A 762 -12.94 41.37 40.24
N GLU A 763 -14.13 41.75 40.72
CA GLU A 763 -15.24 42.20 39.89
C GLU A 763 -15.19 43.71 39.55
N ALA A 764 -14.28 44.48 40.15
CA ALA A 764 -14.21 45.94 39.97
C ALA A 764 -13.92 46.34 38.51
N VAL A 765 -14.68 47.29 37.95
CA VAL A 765 -14.57 47.74 36.54
C VAL A 765 -13.20 48.32 36.15
N THR A 766 -12.34 48.61 37.12
CA THR A 766 -10.97 49.09 36.91
C THR A 766 -9.94 47.97 36.68
N PHE A 767 -10.33 46.71 36.91
CA PHE A 767 -9.47 45.55 36.72
C PHE A 767 -9.73 44.95 35.32
N SER A 768 -8.70 44.86 34.48
CA SER A 768 -8.84 44.53 33.05
C SER A 768 -8.46 43.10 32.66
N GLU A 769 -7.62 42.41 33.43
CA GLU A 769 -6.98 41.14 33.02
C GLU A 769 -7.95 39.96 32.79
N ASN A 770 -9.12 39.96 33.42
CA ASN A 770 -10.11 38.87 33.35
C ASN A 770 -11.46 39.32 32.74
N LYS A 771 -11.45 40.41 31.95
CA LYS A 771 -12.67 41.05 31.45
C LYS A 771 -12.73 41.14 29.94
N THR A 772 -13.95 41.08 29.43
CA THR A 772 -14.28 41.37 28.04
C THR A 772 -14.14 42.86 27.72
N LEU A 773 -14.13 43.23 26.43
CA LEU A 773 -14.16 44.63 25.96
C LEU A 773 -15.46 45.38 26.35
N THR A 774 -16.45 44.67 26.89
CA THR A 774 -17.71 45.18 27.45
C THR A 774 -17.71 45.17 29.00
N ASN A 775 -16.55 44.91 29.63
CA ASN A 775 -16.35 44.82 31.08
C ASN A 775 -17.11 43.67 31.78
N LYS A 776 -17.43 42.59 31.07
CA LYS A 776 -17.99 41.36 31.65
C LYS A 776 -16.88 40.40 32.05
N MET A 777 -17.08 39.63 33.12
CA MET A 777 -16.10 38.65 33.58
C MET A 777 -16.01 37.47 32.62
N ILE A 778 -14.79 37.05 32.27
CA ILE A 778 -14.54 35.81 31.52
C ILE A 778 -14.33 34.67 32.52
N ASN A 779 -15.34 33.82 32.70
CA ASN A 779 -15.34 32.75 33.69
C ASN A 779 -16.35 31.65 33.34
N SER A 780 -16.37 30.55 34.10
CA SER A 780 -17.29 29.41 33.87
C SER A 780 -18.78 29.71 34.08
N SER A 781 -19.12 30.87 34.65
CA SER A 781 -20.51 31.34 34.81
C SER A 781 -21.03 32.01 33.55
N ASN A 782 -20.19 32.79 32.85
CA ASN A 782 -20.58 33.51 31.63
C ASN A 782 -20.20 32.76 30.34
N ASN A 783 -19.14 31.95 30.37
CA ASN A 783 -18.61 31.21 29.23
C ASN A 783 -18.99 29.73 29.34
N TYR A 784 -19.67 29.21 28.33
CA TYR A 784 -20.16 27.83 28.25
C TYR A 784 -19.02 26.83 28.23
N SER A 785 -17.97 27.12 27.46
CA SER A 785 -16.79 26.25 27.30
C SER A 785 -15.52 26.94 27.79
N TYR A 786 -15.58 27.56 28.98
CA TYR A 786 -14.45 28.31 29.58
C TYR A 786 -13.12 27.54 29.48
N GLY A 787 -12.10 28.18 28.88
CA GLY A 787 -10.78 27.61 28.62
C GLY A 787 -10.63 26.83 27.31
N ASN A 788 -11.62 26.84 26.41
CA ASN A 788 -11.58 26.08 25.14
C ASN A 788 -12.15 26.86 23.94
N GLU A 789 -12.63 28.09 24.13
CA GLU A 789 -13.43 28.80 23.13
C GLU A 789 -12.59 29.24 21.92
N VAL A 790 -11.38 29.77 22.15
CA VAL A 790 -10.50 30.21 21.06
C VAL A 790 -10.00 29.01 20.24
N GLU A 791 -9.62 27.90 20.88
CA GLU A 791 -9.23 26.68 20.18
C GLU A 791 -10.39 26.11 19.34
N TYR A 792 -11.63 26.21 19.84
CA TYR A 792 -12.82 25.88 19.05
C TYR A 792 -12.98 26.79 17.84
N ILE A 793 -12.78 28.10 17.97
CA ILE A 793 -12.83 29.03 16.83
C ILE A 793 -11.79 28.64 15.75
N ILE A 794 -10.59 28.24 16.17
CA ILE A 794 -9.49 27.86 15.26
C ILE A 794 -9.78 26.53 14.53
N TYR A 795 -10.30 25.51 15.24
CA TYR A 795 -10.39 24.13 14.73
C TYR A 795 -11.82 23.59 14.53
N GLY A 796 -12.78 23.96 15.38
CA GLY A 796 -14.21 23.64 15.24
C GLY A 796 -14.61 22.20 15.61
N ASN A 797 -13.74 21.44 16.26
CA ASN A 797 -13.95 20.03 16.65
C ASN A 797 -14.29 19.90 18.15
N SER A 798 -14.10 18.72 18.75
CA SER A 798 -14.22 18.53 20.22
C SER A 798 -13.11 19.25 20.99
N ASN A 799 -13.36 19.58 22.25
CA ASN A 799 -12.40 20.28 23.11
C ASN A 799 -11.03 19.58 23.15
N GLU A 800 -11.01 18.27 23.37
CA GLU A 800 -9.78 17.45 23.36
C GLU A 800 -9.03 17.57 22.03
N LYS A 801 -9.73 17.43 20.89
CA LYS A 801 -9.13 17.48 19.55
C LYS A 801 -8.62 18.87 19.20
N ASN A 802 -9.35 19.91 19.59
CA ASN A 802 -8.99 21.31 19.34
C ASN A 802 -7.73 21.68 20.10
N LYS A 803 -7.67 21.35 21.39
CA LYS A 803 -6.48 21.60 22.21
C LYS A 803 -5.29 20.79 21.71
N LYS A 804 -5.45 19.50 21.44
CA LYS A 804 -4.38 18.67 20.87
C LYS A 804 -3.84 19.25 19.56
N SER A 805 -4.73 19.74 18.70
CA SER A 805 -4.38 20.42 17.44
C SER A 805 -3.65 21.74 17.67
N ALA A 806 -4.07 22.55 18.65
CA ALA A 806 -3.43 23.79 19.03
C ALA A 806 -2.01 23.53 19.53
N TYR A 807 -1.88 22.73 20.57
CA TYR A 807 -0.59 22.35 21.18
C TYR A 807 0.37 21.74 20.16
N GLY A 808 -0.10 20.82 19.31
CA GLY A 808 0.76 20.22 18.30
C GLY A 808 1.18 21.20 17.19
N THR A 809 0.31 22.14 16.81
CA THR A 809 0.68 23.17 15.82
C THR A 809 1.73 24.13 16.40
N ILE A 810 1.56 24.51 17.67
CA ILE A 810 2.56 25.32 18.39
C ILE A 810 3.87 24.55 18.53
N PHE A 811 3.81 23.26 18.87
CA PHE A 811 4.98 22.38 18.90
C PHE A 811 5.72 22.40 17.56
N ALA A 812 5.01 22.27 16.43
CA ALA A 812 5.64 22.30 15.10
C ALA A 812 6.31 23.66 14.79
N ILE A 813 5.68 24.78 15.16
CA ILE A 813 6.26 26.12 15.00
C ILE A 813 7.53 26.26 15.85
N ARG A 814 7.45 25.91 17.14
CA ARG A 814 8.59 25.94 18.07
C ARG A 814 9.73 25.03 17.62
N TYR A 815 9.41 23.83 17.16
CA TYR A 815 10.38 22.89 16.64
C TYR A 815 11.16 23.47 15.47
N ALA A 816 10.48 24.09 14.51
CA ALA A 816 11.12 24.72 13.37
C ALA A 816 12.02 25.92 13.76
N LEU A 817 11.61 26.69 14.79
CA LEU A 817 12.39 27.81 15.32
C LEU A 817 13.61 27.33 16.13
N ASN A 818 13.52 26.18 16.79
CA ASN A 818 14.60 25.57 17.57
C ASN A 818 15.60 24.77 16.69
N LEU A 819 15.26 24.43 15.43
CA LEU A 819 16.18 23.72 14.53
C LEU A 819 17.51 24.47 14.33
N PRO A 820 17.56 25.75 13.91
CA PRO A 820 18.84 26.42 13.66
C PRO A 820 19.78 26.50 14.87
N PRO A 821 19.36 26.93 16.08
CA PRO A 821 20.27 26.98 17.22
C PRO A 821 20.76 25.58 17.65
N GLU A 822 19.92 24.55 17.56
CA GLU A 822 20.30 23.17 17.87
C GLU A 822 21.34 22.62 16.89
N PHE A 823 21.19 22.89 15.59
CA PHE A 823 22.20 22.53 14.60
C PHE A 823 23.51 23.29 14.84
N GLN A 824 23.46 24.59 15.16
CA GLN A 824 24.67 25.39 15.43
C GLN A 824 25.47 24.87 16.63
N GLU A 825 24.80 24.46 17.70
CA GLU A 825 25.46 23.97 18.92
C GLU A 825 25.91 22.51 18.78
N ASN A 826 25.03 21.63 18.30
CA ASN A 826 25.23 20.18 18.42
C ASN A 826 25.74 19.50 17.14
N TRP A 827 25.51 20.05 15.93
CA TRP A 827 25.90 19.39 14.66
C TRP A 827 27.41 19.12 14.57
N ASN A 828 28.19 20.01 15.18
CA ASN A 828 29.64 19.98 15.17
C ASN A 828 30.29 19.46 16.46
N ASP A 829 29.49 18.98 17.42
CA ASP A 829 30.00 18.43 18.68
C ASP A 829 30.98 17.27 18.45
N THR A 830 32.07 17.27 19.22
CA THR A 830 33.18 16.31 19.02
C THR A 830 32.78 14.90 19.45
N THR A 831 31.97 14.78 20.50
CA THR A 831 31.53 13.51 21.06
C THR A 831 30.52 12.85 20.12
N LEU A 832 29.50 13.61 19.68
CA LEU A 832 28.51 13.17 18.71
C LEU A 832 29.14 12.74 17.38
N LYS A 833 30.10 13.52 16.86
CA LYS A 833 30.87 13.12 15.66
C LYS A 833 31.61 11.80 15.86
N GLY A 834 32.27 11.61 17.01
CA GLY A 834 32.98 10.38 17.32
C GLY A 834 32.07 9.14 17.33
N MET A 835 30.89 9.26 17.95
CA MET A 835 29.87 8.20 17.93
C MET A 835 29.31 7.96 16.53
N ALA A 836 29.00 9.01 15.78
CA ALA A 836 28.48 8.87 14.42
C ALA A 836 29.46 8.09 13.51
N ILE A 837 30.76 8.37 13.60
CA ILE A 837 31.81 7.63 12.87
C ILE A 837 31.89 6.17 13.32
N ALA A 838 31.74 5.92 14.63
CA ALA A 838 31.74 4.55 15.17
C ALA A 838 30.54 3.74 14.67
N ILE A 839 29.34 4.34 14.63
CA ILE A 839 28.10 3.74 14.12
C ILE A 839 28.18 3.48 12.62
N GLU A 840 28.70 4.44 11.84
CA GLU A 840 28.92 4.26 10.42
C GLU A 840 29.90 3.11 10.15
N SER A 841 31.02 3.07 10.88
CA SER A 841 32.02 2.00 10.74
C SER A 841 31.45 0.63 11.12
N ALA A 842 30.73 0.54 12.24
CA ALA A 842 30.10 -0.69 12.71
C ALA A 842 29.01 -1.21 11.76
N SER A 843 28.32 -0.30 11.05
CA SER A 843 27.31 -0.64 10.05
C SER A 843 27.86 -0.73 8.61
N SER A 844 29.17 -0.53 8.41
CA SER A 844 29.81 -0.43 7.09
C SER A 844 29.19 0.63 6.16
N GLY A 845 28.67 1.72 6.75
CA GLY A 845 28.00 2.83 6.06
C GLY A 845 26.54 2.59 5.69
N ILE A 846 25.91 1.49 6.16
CA ILE A 846 24.45 1.33 6.05
C ILE A 846 23.73 2.42 6.87
N ILE A 847 24.32 2.85 7.98
CA ILE A 847 23.88 4.03 8.74
C ILE A 847 24.95 5.11 8.51
N PRO A 848 24.73 6.06 7.57
CA PRO A 848 25.67 7.16 7.35
C PRO A 848 25.86 7.99 8.61
N ALA A 849 27.10 8.42 8.91
CA ALA A 849 27.37 9.27 10.06
C ALA A 849 26.51 10.56 10.07
N PRO A 850 26.28 11.25 8.94
CA PRO A 850 25.39 12.41 8.91
C PRO A 850 23.94 12.09 9.26
N LEU A 851 23.44 10.90 8.87
CA LEU A 851 22.10 10.46 9.22
C LEU A 851 21.95 10.27 10.73
N PHE A 852 22.93 9.61 11.36
CA PHE A 852 22.93 9.40 12.80
C PHE A 852 22.94 10.73 13.56
N LYS A 853 23.83 11.67 13.19
CA LYS A 853 23.86 13.01 13.78
C LYS A 853 22.51 13.72 13.65
N LEU A 854 21.90 13.63 12.48
CA LEU A 854 20.60 14.26 12.21
C LEU A 854 19.52 13.70 13.13
N VAL A 855 19.44 12.38 13.31
CA VAL A 855 18.50 11.75 14.24
C VAL A 855 18.69 12.27 15.68
N VAL A 856 19.93 12.36 16.16
CA VAL A 856 20.24 12.86 17.51
C VAL A 856 19.85 14.34 17.66
N VAL A 857 20.24 15.20 16.72
CA VAL A 857 19.94 16.65 16.78
C VAL A 857 18.43 16.90 16.68
N LEU A 858 17.70 16.13 15.86
CA LEU A 858 16.24 16.20 15.81
C LEU A 858 15.59 15.77 17.13
N GLY A 859 16.15 14.78 17.82
CA GLY A 859 15.73 14.34 19.15
C GLY A 859 15.99 15.39 20.24
N LEU A 860 17.14 16.06 20.20
CA LEU A 860 17.45 17.20 21.08
C LEU A 860 16.50 18.37 20.83
N THR A 861 16.26 18.72 19.56
CA THR A 861 15.29 19.76 19.17
C THR A 861 13.88 19.44 19.70
N ALA A 862 13.49 18.17 19.69
CA ALA A 862 12.20 17.72 20.23
C ALA A 862 12.15 17.87 21.75
N ALA A 863 13.25 17.57 22.46
CA ALA A 863 13.36 17.74 23.90
C ALA A 863 13.33 19.22 24.31
N GLU A 864 14.02 20.09 23.57
CA GLU A 864 13.99 21.54 23.78
C GLU A 864 12.60 22.10 23.55
N THR A 865 11.95 21.69 22.47
CA THR A 865 10.57 22.07 22.17
C THR A 865 9.59 21.56 23.24
N ALA A 866 9.78 20.34 23.74
CA ALA A 866 8.96 19.80 24.83
C ALA A 866 9.11 20.63 26.12
N SER A 867 10.32 21.10 26.43
CA SER A 867 10.57 22.03 27.54
C SER A 867 9.82 23.34 27.33
N ASP A 868 9.91 23.93 26.13
CA ASP A 868 9.17 25.15 25.77
C ASP A 868 7.67 25.01 25.96
N MET A 869 7.10 23.87 25.55
CA MET A 869 5.67 23.60 25.73
C MET A 869 5.27 23.54 27.21
N GLN A 870 6.14 23.08 28.12
CA GLN A 870 5.85 23.09 29.56
C GLN A 870 5.78 24.51 30.13
N TYR A 871 6.63 25.43 29.66
CA TYR A 871 6.54 26.84 30.03
C TYR A 871 5.22 27.45 29.52
N LEU A 872 4.90 27.23 28.23
CA LEU A 872 3.69 27.75 27.61
C LEU A 872 2.41 27.21 28.28
N LYS A 873 2.35 25.89 28.53
CA LYS A 873 1.23 25.22 29.23
C LYS A 873 0.97 25.80 30.61
N ASN A 874 2.01 26.35 31.25
CA ASN A 874 1.92 26.95 32.56
C ASN A 874 1.81 28.48 32.52
N GLY A 875 1.50 29.08 31.36
CA GLY A 875 1.25 30.53 31.25
C GLY A 875 2.51 31.39 31.33
N MET A 876 3.70 30.80 31.09
CA MET A 876 4.97 31.52 31.06
C MET A 876 5.40 31.78 29.61
N PRO A 877 6.06 32.91 29.31
CA PRO A 877 6.48 33.25 27.97
C PRO A 877 7.74 32.48 27.55
N VAL A 878 7.88 32.21 26.25
CA VAL A 878 9.09 31.59 25.65
C VAL A 878 9.58 32.45 24.51
N GLU A 879 10.87 32.78 24.48
CA GLU A 879 11.48 33.53 23.38
C GLU A 879 11.26 32.87 22.03
N LEU A 880 10.82 33.67 21.05
CA LEU A 880 10.45 33.18 19.72
C LEU A 880 11.60 32.43 19.04
N VAL A 881 12.79 33.04 18.97
CA VAL A 881 14.02 32.41 18.50
C VAL A 881 15.02 32.41 19.63
N LYS A 882 15.53 31.22 19.97
CA LYS A 882 16.60 31.07 20.96
C LYS A 882 17.96 31.19 20.30
N ASN A 883 18.91 31.78 21.03
CA ASN A 883 20.33 31.66 20.74
C ASN A 883 20.89 30.37 21.34
N LYS A 884 22.08 29.95 20.88
CA LYS A 884 22.74 28.71 21.35
C LYS A 884 22.92 28.63 22.87
N ASP A 885 23.18 29.77 23.54
CA ASP A 885 23.42 29.86 24.98
C ASP A 885 22.14 29.74 25.83
N GLN A 886 20.99 29.84 25.16
CA GLN A 886 19.65 29.78 25.72
C GLN A 886 19.00 28.40 25.56
N LEU A 887 19.69 27.46 24.89
CA LEU A 887 19.27 26.06 24.82
C LEU A 887 19.34 25.42 26.21
N THR A 888 18.29 24.67 26.55
CA THR A 888 18.16 23.94 27.80
C THR A 888 18.72 22.53 27.66
N TRP A 889 18.52 21.94 26.48
CA TRP A 889 19.04 20.65 26.07
C TRP A 889 20.23 20.85 25.14
N THR A 890 21.34 20.19 25.47
CA THR A 890 22.49 20.05 24.58
C THR A 890 22.94 18.60 24.61
N TYR A 891 23.82 18.20 23.69
CA TYR A 891 24.40 16.87 23.75
C TYR A 891 25.17 16.63 25.07
N ALA A 892 25.71 17.69 25.69
CA ALA A 892 26.39 17.64 26.98
C ALA A 892 25.45 17.43 28.19
N GLY A 893 24.14 17.70 28.04
CA GLY A 893 23.14 17.46 29.07
C GLY A 893 22.10 18.58 29.20
N TYR A 894 21.34 18.51 30.31
CA TYR A 894 20.27 19.46 30.65
C TYR A 894 20.79 20.59 31.54
N SER A 895 20.48 21.83 31.20
CA SER A 895 20.70 22.99 32.06
C SER A 895 19.50 23.93 32.03
N GLU A 896 18.75 24.01 33.14
CA GLU A 896 17.62 24.92 33.27
C GLU A 896 18.07 26.38 33.13
N LYS A 897 17.34 27.16 32.32
CA LYS A 897 17.62 28.58 32.08
C LYS A 897 16.50 29.44 32.66
N ALA A 898 16.84 30.64 33.12
CA ALA A 898 15.85 31.60 33.58
C ALA A 898 15.01 32.12 32.41
N VAL A 899 13.70 32.24 32.62
CA VAL A 899 12.75 32.74 31.61
C VAL A 899 12.95 34.24 31.42
N SER A 900 13.13 34.69 30.18
CA SER A 900 13.15 36.13 29.87
C SER A 900 11.70 36.63 29.73
N GLY A 901 11.38 37.77 30.35
CA GLY A 901 10.03 38.35 30.33
C GLY A 901 9.59 38.94 28.98
N LYS A 902 10.31 38.68 27.89
CA LYS A 902 10.06 39.23 26.54
C LYS A 902 9.64 38.17 25.50
N GLY A 903 9.31 36.96 25.93
CA GLY A 903 8.91 35.87 25.04
C GLY A 903 7.46 35.93 24.56
N PHE A 904 7.10 34.98 23.71
CA PHE A 904 5.73 34.72 23.25
C PHE A 904 4.99 33.84 24.26
N PHE A 905 3.77 34.23 24.58
CA PHE A 905 2.83 33.41 25.36
C PHE A 905 2.08 32.42 24.46
N TYR A 906 1.37 31.46 25.05
CA TYR A 906 0.52 30.54 24.28
C TYR A 906 -0.56 31.31 23.51
N SER A 907 -1.13 32.36 24.11
CA SER A 907 -2.02 33.30 23.42
C SER A 907 -1.42 33.97 22.19
N ASP A 908 -0.13 34.31 22.19
CA ASP A 908 0.53 34.92 21.02
C ASP A 908 0.67 33.92 19.86
N TYR A 909 0.89 32.63 20.15
CA TYR A 909 0.85 31.60 19.11
C TYR A 909 -0.57 31.34 18.60
N LEU A 910 -1.59 31.38 19.47
CA LEU A 910 -2.99 31.31 19.01
C LEU A 910 -3.34 32.48 18.09
N LYS A 911 -2.91 33.70 18.42
CA LYS A 911 -3.03 34.88 17.55
C LYS A 911 -2.37 34.64 16.20
N LEU A 912 -1.15 34.09 16.18
CA LEU A 912 -0.44 33.78 14.93
C LEU A 912 -1.23 32.77 14.07
N ILE A 913 -1.69 31.66 14.66
CA ILE A 913 -2.46 30.64 13.96
C ILE A 913 -3.80 31.22 13.46
N LEU A 914 -4.50 31.98 14.30
CA LEU A 914 -5.77 32.61 13.96
C LEU A 914 -5.61 33.64 12.82
N PHE A 915 -4.54 34.44 12.86
CA PHE A 915 -4.21 35.39 11.80
C PHE A 915 -4.02 34.70 10.45
N THR A 916 -3.28 33.56 10.41
CA THR A 916 -3.12 32.79 9.16
C THR A 916 -4.44 32.20 8.64
N LYS A 917 -5.41 31.94 9.52
CA LYS A 917 -6.75 31.44 9.12
C LYS A 917 -7.66 32.54 8.63
N LEU A 918 -7.60 33.73 9.24
CA LEU A 918 -8.37 34.91 8.82
C LEU A 918 -7.89 35.43 7.46
N THR A 919 -6.58 35.50 7.26
CA THR A 919 -5.97 35.97 6.01
C THR A 919 -5.93 34.91 4.90
N GLY A 920 -6.37 33.68 5.20
CA GLY A 920 -6.41 32.55 4.26
C GLY A 920 -7.83 32.19 3.82
N ASN A 921 -7.98 31.05 3.15
CA ASN A 921 -9.25 30.60 2.56
C ASN A 921 -10.32 30.13 3.58
N ASN A 922 -10.07 30.26 4.89
CA ASN A 922 -10.93 29.73 5.95
C ASN A 922 -11.65 30.81 6.77
N GLU A 923 -11.60 32.07 6.33
CA GLU A 923 -12.15 33.23 7.03
C GLU A 923 -13.61 33.04 7.47
N TYR A 924 -14.52 32.65 6.57
CA TYR A 924 -15.94 32.46 6.92
C TYR A 924 -16.18 31.32 7.91
N ALA A 925 -15.34 30.28 7.89
CA ALA A 925 -15.44 29.22 8.88
C ALA A 925 -15.06 29.72 10.29
N VAL A 926 -14.09 30.64 10.39
CA VAL A 926 -13.73 31.30 11.65
C VAL A 926 -14.91 32.11 12.18
N TYR A 927 -15.48 33.02 11.38
CA TYR A 927 -16.62 33.84 11.79
C TYR A 927 -17.86 33.01 12.17
N ALA A 928 -18.15 31.93 11.43
CA ALA A 928 -19.22 31.01 11.78
C ALA A 928 -18.99 30.34 13.15
N ARG A 929 -17.75 29.99 13.49
CA ARG A 929 -17.41 29.42 14.81
C ARG A 929 -17.42 30.46 15.92
N ILE A 930 -17.11 31.73 15.65
CA ILE A 930 -17.35 32.81 16.62
C ILE A 930 -18.85 32.87 16.94
N ALA A 931 -19.70 32.81 15.91
CA ALA A 931 -21.14 32.81 16.09
C ALA A 931 -21.63 31.61 16.91
N ASP A 932 -21.06 30.41 16.72
CA ASP A 932 -21.33 29.24 17.57
C ASP A 932 -20.98 29.48 19.05
N VAL A 933 -19.80 30.07 19.33
CA VAL A 933 -19.34 30.34 20.70
C VAL A 933 -20.29 31.33 21.38
N ILE A 934 -20.65 32.41 20.68
CA ILE A 934 -21.60 33.40 21.21
C ILE A 934 -22.97 32.77 21.42
N GLN A 935 -23.47 31.97 20.47
CA GLN A 935 -24.72 31.23 20.62
C GLN A 935 -24.71 30.31 21.85
N ALA A 936 -23.60 29.60 22.07
CA ALA A 936 -23.42 28.72 23.22
C ALA A 936 -23.49 29.51 24.54
N ASN A 937 -22.74 30.61 24.64
CA ASN A 937 -22.69 31.43 25.84
C ASN A 937 -24.04 32.11 26.11
N MET A 938 -24.66 32.69 25.08
CA MET A 938 -25.97 33.34 25.18
C MET A 938 -27.06 32.36 25.57
N GLY A 939 -27.19 31.24 24.85
CA GLY A 939 -28.28 30.29 25.04
C GLY A 939 -28.16 29.43 26.30
N GLN A 940 -26.94 29.14 26.77
CA GLN A 940 -26.72 28.17 27.85
C GLN A 940 -26.32 28.82 29.20
N LYS A 941 -25.75 30.03 29.19
CA LYS A 941 -25.18 30.67 30.38
C LYS A 941 -25.75 32.05 30.70
N ILE A 942 -25.83 32.92 29.70
CA ILE A 942 -26.20 34.34 29.90
C ILE A 942 -27.72 34.51 29.94
N SER A 943 -28.43 33.92 28.98
CA SER A 943 -29.88 34.04 28.82
C SER A 943 -30.55 32.68 29.08
N ASN A 944 -30.58 32.27 30.35
CA ASN A 944 -31.10 30.98 30.82
C ASN A 944 -32.36 30.51 30.06
N ASN A 945 -32.26 29.40 29.31
CA ASN A 945 -33.37 28.72 28.62
C ASN A 945 -34.13 29.56 27.55
N SER A 946 -33.48 30.53 26.92
CA SER A 946 -34.10 31.37 25.86
C SER A 946 -34.26 30.67 24.50
N GLY A 947 -33.55 29.56 24.25
CA GLY A 947 -33.48 28.97 22.91
C GLY A 947 -32.81 29.89 21.88
N PHE A 948 -31.92 30.78 22.35
CA PHE A 948 -31.20 31.74 21.50
C PHE A 948 -30.43 31.02 20.39
N VAL A 949 -30.72 31.39 19.15
CA VAL A 949 -30.00 30.90 17.96
C VAL A 949 -29.68 32.07 17.03
N MET A 950 -28.49 32.05 16.44
CA MET A 950 -28.01 33.08 15.51
C MET A 950 -28.88 33.17 14.26
N LYS A 951 -29.51 32.06 13.87
CA LYS A 951 -30.48 31.99 12.78
C LYS A 951 -31.71 32.88 12.99
N LYS A 952 -32.09 33.21 14.23
CA LYS A 952 -33.23 34.08 14.55
C LYS A 952 -32.82 35.54 14.82
N ALA A 953 -31.52 35.81 14.89
CA ALA A 953 -30.98 37.15 15.11
C ALA A 953 -30.84 37.87 13.76
N ASN A 954 -31.89 38.55 13.32
CA ASN A 954 -31.91 39.28 12.05
C ASN A 954 -31.20 40.62 12.19
N VAL A 955 -30.32 40.93 11.24
CA VAL A 955 -29.60 42.20 11.14
C VAL A 955 -30.27 43.12 10.13
N TYR A 956 -30.81 42.56 9.04
CA TYR A 956 -31.46 43.34 7.97
C TYR A 956 -32.94 43.02 7.83
N TYR A 957 -33.73 44.09 7.68
CA TYR A 957 -35.13 44.05 7.38
C TYR A 957 -35.42 44.70 6.04
N SER A 958 -36.39 44.12 5.32
CA SER A 958 -37.00 44.73 4.15
C SER A 958 -38.43 45.12 4.48
N ALA A 959 -38.86 46.31 4.06
CA ALA A 959 -40.26 46.71 4.10
C ALA A 959 -40.79 46.87 2.70
N GLU A 960 -41.97 46.30 2.45
CA GLU A 960 -42.69 46.42 1.19
C GLU A 960 -44.14 46.87 1.44
N ALA A 961 -44.59 47.87 0.69
CA ALA A 961 -45.95 48.39 0.73
C ALA A 961 -46.48 48.62 -0.69
N ASN A 962 -47.74 48.24 -0.94
CA ASN A 962 -48.46 48.60 -2.15
C ASN A 962 -49.69 49.41 -1.74
N LEU A 963 -49.67 50.71 -2.05
CA LEU A 963 -50.67 51.67 -1.62
C LEU A 963 -51.36 52.30 -2.83
N LYS A 964 -52.60 52.73 -2.62
CA LYS A 964 -53.40 53.44 -3.60
C LYS A 964 -53.86 54.79 -3.04
N VAL A 965 -53.81 55.83 -3.86
CA VAL A 965 -54.38 57.15 -3.59
C VAL A 965 -55.72 57.23 -4.29
N ASP A 966 -56.80 57.35 -3.53
CA ASP A 966 -58.14 57.50 -4.11
C ASP A 966 -58.39 58.94 -4.63
N PRO A 967 -59.05 59.10 -5.79
CA PRO A 967 -59.34 60.40 -6.37
C PRO A 967 -60.40 61.15 -5.55
N LEU A 968 -60.14 62.43 -5.22
CA LEU A 968 -60.98 63.19 -4.28
C LEU A 968 -62.30 63.66 -4.90
N MET A 969 -62.30 63.95 -6.21
CA MET A 969 -63.35 64.76 -6.86
C MET A 969 -64.10 64.04 -7.98
N LEU A 970 -63.42 63.32 -8.88
CA LEU A 970 -64.00 62.73 -10.09
C LEU A 970 -63.50 61.30 -10.31
N ASN A 971 -64.34 60.30 -10.07
CA ASN A 971 -64.08 58.91 -10.43
C ASN A 971 -64.39 58.72 -11.93
N LEU A 972 -63.43 59.06 -12.80
CA LEU A 972 -63.60 58.92 -14.26
C LEU A 972 -63.39 57.45 -14.68
N PRO A 973 -64.22 56.87 -15.58
CA PRO A 973 -64.01 55.50 -16.07
C PRO A 973 -62.68 55.31 -16.84
N LEU A 974 -62.00 56.41 -17.20
CA LEU A 974 -60.64 56.40 -17.73
C LEU A 974 -59.57 55.91 -16.73
N THR A 975 -59.88 55.86 -15.44
CA THR A 975 -58.97 55.37 -14.39
C THR A 975 -59.35 53.99 -13.83
N SER A 976 -60.48 53.41 -14.25
CA SER A 976 -60.96 52.11 -13.75
C SER A 976 -60.70 50.92 -14.68
N ASP A 977 -60.56 51.13 -16.00
CA ASP A 977 -60.51 50.03 -17.00
C ASP A 977 -59.25 50.03 -17.90
N TYR A 978 -58.05 50.00 -17.31
CA TYR A 978 -56.83 49.63 -18.04
C TYR A 978 -56.06 48.51 -17.32
N SER A 979 -56.60 47.30 -17.41
CA SER A 979 -55.97 46.03 -16.99
C SER A 979 -54.93 45.53 -18.02
N GLY A 980 -54.13 46.42 -18.58
CA GLY A 980 -53.14 46.11 -19.61
C GLY A 980 -51.76 46.59 -19.19
N SER A 981 -50.86 45.64 -19.00
CA SER A 981 -49.46 45.82 -18.60
C SER A 981 -48.76 46.98 -19.33
N VAL A 982 -48.59 48.10 -18.64
CA VAL A 982 -47.55 49.08 -18.93
C VAL A 982 -46.90 49.43 -17.59
N SER A 983 -45.62 49.10 -17.51
CA SER A 983 -44.69 49.54 -16.48
C SER A 983 -44.75 51.07 -16.32
N ASP A 984 -44.80 51.51 -15.07
CA ASP A 984 -44.72 52.90 -14.61
C ASP A 984 -45.88 53.82 -15.03
N GLY A 985 -46.77 54.08 -14.06
CA GLY A 985 -47.57 55.32 -14.06
C GLY A 985 -49.08 55.19 -14.15
N ILE A 986 -49.70 54.18 -13.52
CA ILE A 986 -51.12 54.33 -13.15
C ILE A 986 -51.18 55.40 -12.05
N ILE A 987 -51.84 56.52 -12.33
CA ILE A 987 -52.04 57.62 -11.37
C ILE A 987 -52.67 57.03 -10.10
N GLY A 988 -51.96 57.16 -8.99
CA GLY A 988 -52.44 56.78 -7.67
C GLY A 988 -51.93 55.43 -7.13
N GLN A 989 -51.17 54.59 -7.85
CA GLN A 989 -50.52 53.42 -7.22
C GLN A 989 -49.08 53.72 -6.80
N ILE A 990 -48.74 53.45 -5.53
CA ILE A 990 -47.42 53.67 -4.95
C ILE A 990 -46.86 52.33 -4.48
N LYS A 991 -45.66 51.99 -4.96
CA LYS A 991 -44.89 50.83 -4.47
C LYS A 991 -43.71 51.31 -3.64
N TYR A 992 -43.71 50.98 -2.37
CA TYR A 992 -42.60 51.24 -1.46
C TYR A 992 -41.80 49.96 -1.25
N LYS A 993 -40.47 50.06 -1.38
CA LYS A 993 -39.54 48.98 -1.07
C LYS A 993 -38.25 49.57 -0.51
N ALA A 994 -37.91 49.21 0.72
CA ALA A 994 -36.69 49.66 1.38
C ALA A 994 -36.02 48.51 2.13
N TYR A 995 -34.70 48.61 2.25
CA TYR A 995 -33.85 47.68 3.01
C TYR A 995 -33.08 48.47 4.06
N LYS A 996 -33.08 48.01 5.30
CA LYS A 996 -32.39 48.68 6.41
C LYS A 996 -31.84 47.66 7.39
N GLY A 997 -30.62 47.88 7.84
CA GLY A 997 -29.98 47.08 8.89
C GLY A 997 -29.55 47.96 10.06
N TYR A 998 -29.17 47.31 11.15
CA TYR A 998 -28.60 47.97 12.33
C TYR A 998 -27.32 48.75 12.02
#